data_AF-A0A3G6SA12-F1
#
_entry.id   AF-A0A3G6SA12-F1
#
_cell.length_a   1.000
_cell.length_b   1.000
_cell.length_c   1.000
_cell.angle_alpha   90.00
_cell.angle_beta   90.00
_cell.angle_gamma   90.00
#
_symmetry.space_group_name_H-M   'P 1'
#
loop_
_entity.id
_entity.type
_entity.pdbx_description
1 polymer ?
#
loop_
_entity_poly.entity_id
_entity_poly.type
_entity_poly.pdbx_seq_one_letter_code
_entity_poly.pdbx_strand_id
1 'polypeptide(L)'
;MLQFLLSDNESLLQYLNEEYVSIEEIKMRLFLKKRAQNFLLPDHLYRLEQTIVFDTTKSLSVLFTATMPDFVSSYLELENNRIYIRQEKHNDWQEILTFIPPLWLQSLLLFKKTNDKFSLEDRVKYFNTYIVPNTQYTSIPSAKIPHLNYFIAENKGLHDLHMHLNGALETDQVWQDYLFNPKEVYYHLKKGYKSTKVKEQLEQESVQFTPLNYYKLLKIAQRLRELFYVFLFPDEAAIYKEKNKMVLLQKLVNDFSSYPGNYQHPFRALVCTSIQRHPNEMSIEALMHIMILDRLQNNPNEILAGLLHFYLLILGLTNRLLVQQTHQNGFEQFQKHTLNELREGSEKEYMRRYHQMHGNNMSNLHFLEGRFSPKATQQDMISFISKIYKGWNKLLKDIYDKNNNSPIPQLCLIAHFIKRPEKRIDKTIRHKELRYDLIKRGKVLAYLLKNHSQYRRKITGIDAASSEFDAPPEVFAPLFRMMRRAGIQHFTYHAGEDFYHVLDGLRAIYEAIHFCDLRTGDRIGHATASGLSVHLWSKVIGNSLRIKKGDHMDNLIFCYHLIMKYRIIPLQGTIPYISNEVSNLCFTLYNEYFSMEVLERAWLMRQCCPVHTLESNKENIRSVSVFDNNEWNFVVEKNWIKERKLLTDNPAWRAFEAYHRKQNREKFNEIITIDPFEILKKEQVEQIQLTLLQLMSEKEIVIETLPTSNVRIGFHKDFDTYHLANWIRWKKEGKNIPAIVVGTDDTGIFSTNIYNEYANIYSSFINTHNTPHSETMAIIKQLDESSKIYRFEFTD
;
A
#
# COMPACT_ATOMS: atom_id res chain seq x y z
N MET A 1 17.50 -9.02 -16.86
CA MET A 1 18.44 -8.07 -16.21
C MET A 1 17.98 -6.61 -16.23
N LEU A 2 17.50 -6.09 -17.36
CA LEU A 2 17.33 -4.64 -17.60
C LEU A 2 16.44 -3.86 -16.62
N GLN A 3 15.51 -4.52 -15.91
CA GLN A 3 14.68 -3.90 -14.85
C GLN A 3 15.53 -3.14 -13.81
N PHE A 4 16.78 -3.56 -13.58
CA PHE A 4 17.66 -2.97 -12.56
C PHE A 4 18.39 -1.69 -13.01
N LEU A 5 18.25 -1.25 -14.28
CA LEU A 5 19.01 -0.13 -14.86
C LEU A 5 18.94 1.14 -14.01
N LEU A 6 17.75 1.49 -13.51
CA LEU A 6 17.51 2.69 -12.70
C LEU A 6 17.86 2.52 -11.21
N SER A 7 18.33 1.32 -10.80
CA SER A 7 18.66 1.00 -9.40
C SER A 7 20.15 1.01 -9.09
N ASP A 8 21.00 1.34 -10.07
CA ASP A 8 22.45 1.19 -10.00
C ASP A 8 23.15 2.29 -9.18
N ASN A 9 23.19 2.06 -7.87
CA ASN A 9 23.84 2.95 -6.90
C ASN A 9 25.35 3.15 -7.17
N GLU A 10 26.05 2.15 -7.72
CA GLU A 10 27.49 2.30 -8.03
C GLU A 10 27.69 3.25 -9.22
N SER A 11 26.83 3.14 -10.25
CA SER A 11 26.79 4.12 -11.35
C SER A 11 26.42 5.52 -10.86
N LEU A 12 25.49 5.63 -9.90
CA LEU A 12 25.11 6.93 -9.33
C LEU A 12 26.26 7.57 -8.54
N LEU A 13 26.99 6.78 -7.75
CA LEU A 13 28.17 7.24 -7.01
C LEU A 13 29.32 7.63 -7.94
N GLN A 14 29.54 6.89 -9.03
CA GLN A 14 30.56 7.21 -10.03
C GLN A 14 30.30 8.59 -10.69
N TYR A 15 29.06 8.88 -11.09
CA TYR A 15 28.69 10.21 -11.59
C TYR A 15 28.85 11.32 -10.55
N LEU A 16 28.56 11.05 -9.27
CA LEU A 16 28.79 11.99 -8.16
C LEU A 16 30.29 12.24 -7.89
N ASN A 17 31.15 11.27 -8.17
CA ASN A 17 32.60 11.38 -8.11
C ASN A 17 33.21 11.94 -9.43
N GLU A 18 32.39 12.61 -10.25
CA GLU A 18 32.80 13.29 -11.47
C GLU A 18 33.26 12.37 -12.63
N GLU A 19 32.96 11.07 -12.54
CA GLU A 19 33.34 10.06 -13.55
C GLU A 19 32.16 9.60 -14.43
N TYR A 20 32.44 9.28 -15.70
CA TYR A 20 31.44 8.72 -16.62
C TYR A 20 31.44 7.20 -16.59
N VAL A 21 30.25 6.62 -16.40
CA VAL A 21 30.00 5.18 -16.49
C VAL A 21 30.03 4.71 -17.95
N SER A 22 30.75 3.62 -18.21
CA SER A 22 30.80 2.91 -19.51
C SER A 22 29.73 1.81 -19.63
N ILE A 23 29.47 1.36 -20.86
CA ILE A 23 28.48 0.30 -21.11
C ILE A 23 28.86 -1.04 -20.46
N GLU A 24 30.15 -1.36 -20.37
CA GLU A 24 30.63 -2.62 -19.76
C GLU A 24 30.50 -2.61 -18.24
N GLU A 25 30.68 -1.45 -17.59
CA GLU A 25 30.37 -1.28 -16.16
C GLU A 25 28.87 -1.46 -15.89
N ILE A 26 27.99 -0.88 -16.72
CA ILE A 26 26.53 -1.10 -16.62
C ILE A 26 26.20 -2.59 -16.77
N LYS A 27 26.70 -3.26 -17.81
CA LYS A 27 26.49 -4.71 -18.02
C LYS A 27 26.90 -5.50 -16.78
N MET A 28 28.09 -5.23 -16.24
CA MET A 28 28.62 -5.89 -15.03
C MET A 28 27.73 -5.63 -13.80
N ARG A 29 27.35 -4.39 -13.54
CA ARG A 29 26.53 -4.01 -12.37
C ARG A 29 25.12 -4.60 -12.44
N LEU A 30 24.51 -4.66 -13.63
CA LEU A 30 23.19 -5.29 -13.82
C LEU A 30 23.24 -6.83 -13.69
N PHE A 31 24.34 -7.47 -14.10
CA PHE A 31 24.61 -8.86 -13.78
C PHE A 31 24.68 -9.09 -12.26
N LEU A 32 25.45 -8.28 -11.54
CA LEU A 32 25.60 -8.40 -10.08
C LEU A 32 24.27 -8.20 -9.34
N LYS A 33 23.46 -7.22 -9.77
CA LYS A 33 22.11 -6.99 -9.21
C LYS A 33 21.14 -8.14 -9.47
N LYS A 34 21.12 -8.68 -10.69
CA LYS A 34 20.28 -9.85 -11.01
C LYS A 34 20.71 -11.08 -10.19
N ARG A 35 22.03 -11.29 -10.05
CA ARG A 35 22.60 -12.35 -9.20
C ARG A 35 22.20 -12.20 -7.73
N ALA A 36 22.17 -10.97 -7.20
CA ALA A 36 21.80 -10.71 -5.80
C ALA A 36 20.36 -11.13 -5.46
N GLN A 37 19.44 -11.16 -6.44
CA GLN A 37 18.06 -11.61 -6.23
C GLN A 37 17.92 -13.13 -6.03
N ASN A 38 18.84 -13.92 -6.59
CA ASN A 38 18.87 -15.37 -6.38
C ASN A 38 20.32 -15.88 -6.45
N PHE A 39 21.01 -15.76 -5.33
CA PHE A 39 22.42 -16.15 -5.18
C PHE A 39 22.67 -17.67 -5.24
N LEU A 40 21.62 -18.50 -5.27
CA LEU A 40 21.71 -19.96 -5.38
C LEU A 40 21.90 -20.42 -6.83
N LEU A 41 21.56 -19.59 -7.82
CA LEU A 41 21.82 -19.90 -9.23
C LEU A 41 23.30 -19.62 -9.58
N PRO A 42 24.01 -20.58 -10.23
CA PRO A 42 25.38 -20.37 -10.66
C PRO A 42 25.56 -19.21 -11.65
N ASP A 43 26.65 -18.46 -11.48
CA ASP A 43 27.01 -17.29 -12.29
C ASP A 43 26.98 -17.53 -13.81
N HIS A 44 27.31 -18.74 -14.30
CA HIS A 44 27.31 -19.03 -15.73
C HIS A 44 25.93 -18.92 -16.38
N LEU A 45 24.84 -19.21 -15.65
CA LEU A 45 23.47 -19.05 -16.16
C LEU A 45 23.13 -17.56 -16.34
N TYR A 46 23.55 -16.73 -15.38
CA TYR A 46 23.41 -15.27 -15.49
C TYR A 46 24.29 -14.69 -16.61
N ARG A 47 25.47 -15.27 -16.89
CA ARG A 47 26.29 -14.86 -18.04
C ARG A 47 25.60 -15.18 -19.38
N LEU A 48 24.90 -16.32 -19.49
CA LEU A 48 24.10 -16.63 -20.67
C LEU A 48 22.92 -15.64 -20.84
N GLU A 49 22.19 -15.31 -19.76
CA GLU A 49 21.17 -14.24 -19.79
C GLU A 49 21.79 -12.90 -20.23
N GLN A 50 22.96 -12.55 -19.69
CA GLN A 50 23.68 -11.31 -20.03
C GLN A 50 24.05 -11.25 -21.52
N THR A 51 24.60 -12.33 -22.09
CA THR A 51 24.93 -12.40 -23.53
C THR A 51 23.69 -12.17 -24.39
N ILE A 52 22.57 -12.85 -24.09
CA ILE A 52 21.32 -12.70 -24.84
C ILE A 52 20.75 -11.28 -24.72
N VAL A 53 20.73 -10.71 -23.51
CA VAL A 53 20.17 -9.38 -23.25
C VAL A 53 20.99 -8.25 -23.88
N PHE A 54 22.30 -8.43 -24.06
CA PHE A 54 23.21 -7.37 -24.48
C PHE A 54 23.96 -7.62 -25.79
N ASP A 55 23.60 -8.66 -26.56
CA ASP A 55 24.27 -9.11 -27.80
C ASP A 55 24.63 -7.96 -28.76
N THR A 56 23.65 -7.12 -29.09
CA THR A 56 23.81 -5.96 -29.98
C THR A 56 24.25 -4.68 -29.25
N THR A 57 24.33 -4.68 -27.92
CA THR A 57 24.47 -3.48 -27.08
C THR A 57 25.93 -3.08 -26.90
N LYS A 58 26.42 -2.20 -27.79
CA LYS A 58 27.83 -1.76 -27.81
C LYS A 58 28.10 -0.38 -27.21
N SER A 59 27.07 0.38 -26.83
CA SER A 59 27.22 1.72 -26.25
C SER A 59 25.99 2.12 -25.40
N LEU A 60 26.06 3.21 -24.62
CA LEU A 60 24.91 3.75 -23.89
C LEU A 60 23.84 4.29 -24.86
N SER A 61 24.24 4.89 -25.98
CA SER A 61 23.27 5.32 -27.00
C SER A 61 22.44 4.13 -27.49
N VAL A 62 23.08 3.01 -27.85
CA VAL A 62 22.40 1.78 -28.30
C VAL A 62 21.53 1.16 -27.19
N LEU A 63 21.99 1.18 -25.94
CA LEU A 63 21.22 0.72 -24.79
C LEU A 63 19.86 1.43 -24.70
N PHE A 64 19.82 2.75 -24.93
CA PHE A 64 18.60 3.53 -24.85
C PHE A 64 17.77 3.54 -26.14
N THR A 65 18.39 3.46 -27.32
CA THR A 65 17.66 3.56 -28.61
C THR A 65 17.25 2.22 -29.21
N ALA A 66 17.81 1.09 -28.75
CA ALA A 66 17.45 -0.25 -29.23
C ALA A 66 17.11 -1.21 -28.06
N THR A 67 18.06 -1.44 -27.15
CA THR A 67 17.96 -2.51 -26.14
C THR A 67 16.82 -2.31 -25.14
N MET A 68 16.69 -1.10 -24.58
CA MET A 68 15.59 -0.76 -23.67
C MET A 68 14.23 -0.71 -24.38
N PRO A 69 14.09 -0.13 -25.59
CA PRO A 69 12.85 -0.24 -26.37
C PRO A 69 12.46 -1.67 -26.78
N ASP A 70 13.42 -2.55 -27.03
CA ASP A 70 13.17 -3.99 -27.25
C ASP A 70 12.63 -4.65 -25.97
N PHE A 71 13.28 -4.42 -24.83
CA PHE A 71 12.80 -4.87 -23.51
C PHE A 71 11.38 -4.37 -23.21
N VAL A 72 11.07 -3.09 -23.46
CA VAL A 72 9.72 -2.55 -23.25
C VAL A 72 8.68 -3.21 -24.17
N SER A 73 9.06 -3.57 -25.40
CA SER A 73 8.13 -4.16 -26.38
C SER A 73 7.59 -5.54 -25.96
N SER A 74 8.26 -6.24 -25.04
CA SER A 74 7.76 -7.51 -24.49
C SER A 74 6.75 -7.33 -23.36
N TYR A 75 6.56 -6.11 -22.84
CA TYR A 75 5.57 -5.79 -21.80
C TYR A 75 4.44 -4.88 -22.29
N LEU A 76 4.76 -3.91 -23.15
CA LEU A 76 3.82 -2.91 -23.62
C LEU A 76 3.56 -3.02 -25.13
N GLU A 77 2.37 -2.61 -25.55
CA GLU A 77 2.03 -2.43 -26.95
C GLU A 77 1.22 -1.15 -27.19
N LEU A 78 1.24 -0.68 -28.45
CA LEU A 78 0.59 0.55 -28.89
C LEU A 78 -0.52 0.20 -29.88
N GLU A 79 -1.75 0.58 -29.58
CA GLU A 79 -2.93 0.40 -30.44
C GLU A 79 -3.78 1.66 -30.41
N ASN A 80 -4.19 2.17 -31.58
CA ASN A 80 -5.00 3.40 -31.69
C ASN A 80 -4.42 4.59 -30.89
N ASN A 81 -3.10 4.72 -30.91
CA ASN A 81 -2.29 5.69 -30.16
C ASN A 81 -2.40 5.59 -28.62
N ARG A 82 -2.97 4.49 -28.09
CA ARG A 82 -3.03 4.17 -26.66
C ARG A 82 -2.05 3.06 -26.32
N ILE A 83 -1.39 3.20 -25.18
CA ILE A 83 -0.43 2.22 -24.66
C ILE A 83 -1.16 1.29 -23.69
N TYR A 84 -0.93 -0.01 -23.88
CA TYR A 84 -1.48 -1.05 -23.02
C TYR A 84 -0.38 -2.00 -22.56
N ILE A 85 -0.59 -2.60 -21.38
CA ILE A 85 0.21 -3.72 -20.88
C ILE A 85 -0.31 -5.01 -21.53
N ARG A 86 0.59 -5.87 -22.00
CA ARG A 86 0.29 -7.22 -22.46
C ARG A 86 -0.28 -8.06 -21.31
N GLN A 87 -1.43 -8.71 -21.52
CA GLN A 87 -2.15 -9.44 -20.46
C GLN A 87 -1.28 -10.55 -19.85
N GLU A 88 -0.56 -11.29 -20.68
CA GLU A 88 0.36 -12.35 -20.29
C GLU A 88 1.56 -11.85 -19.46
N LYS A 89 1.81 -10.52 -19.44
CA LYS A 89 2.89 -9.86 -18.70
C LYS A 89 2.42 -8.92 -17.59
N HIS A 90 1.13 -8.87 -17.28
CA HIS A 90 0.60 -7.87 -16.33
C HIS A 90 1.14 -8.04 -14.89
N ASN A 91 1.23 -9.28 -14.38
CA ASN A 91 1.80 -9.51 -13.04
C ASN A 91 3.31 -9.21 -12.99
N ASP A 92 4.09 -9.66 -13.99
CA ASP A 92 5.52 -9.31 -14.15
C ASP A 92 5.71 -7.77 -14.21
N TRP A 93 4.82 -7.06 -14.90
CA TRP A 93 4.84 -5.61 -15.05
C TRP A 93 4.66 -4.90 -13.70
N GLN A 94 3.76 -5.38 -12.83
CA GLN A 94 3.58 -4.86 -11.47
C GLN A 94 4.87 -4.97 -10.62
N GLU A 95 5.81 -5.85 -10.98
CA GLU A 95 7.14 -5.90 -10.37
C GLU A 95 8.11 -4.89 -10.97
N ILE A 96 8.08 -4.70 -12.30
CA ILE A 96 8.94 -3.73 -13.01
C ILE A 96 8.69 -2.30 -12.50
N LEU A 97 7.43 -1.95 -12.21
CA LEU A 97 7.06 -0.63 -11.68
C LEU A 97 7.75 -0.27 -10.35
N THR A 98 8.24 -1.24 -9.59
CA THR A 98 9.01 -0.98 -8.37
C THR A 98 10.41 -0.43 -8.70
N PHE A 99 11.01 -0.84 -9.82
CA PHE A 99 12.37 -0.44 -10.21
C PHE A 99 12.41 0.71 -11.22
N ILE A 100 11.45 0.78 -12.14
CA ILE A 100 11.42 1.76 -13.24
C ILE A 100 10.05 2.45 -13.30
N PRO A 101 9.97 3.79 -13.16
CA PRO A 101 8.72 4.53 -13.36
C PRO A 101 8.12 4.35 -14.76
N PRO A 102 6.79 4.21 -14.86
CA PRO A 102 6.17 3.82 -16.12
C PRO A 102 6.22 4.90 -17.21
N LEU A 103 6.36 6.19 -16.88
CA LEU A 103 6.50 7.23 -17.90
C LEU A 103 7.72 7.01 -18.82
N TRP A 104 8.84 6.58 -18.25
CA TRP A 104 10.06 6.27 -19.02
C TRP A 104 9.84 5.07 -19.95
N LEU A 105 9.20 4.02 -19.44
CA LEU A 105 8.85 2.82 -20.21
C LEU A 105 7.86 3.16 -21.36
N GLN A 106 6.83 3.96 -21.08
CA GLN A 106 5.92 4.45 -22.12
C GLN A 106 6.63 5.31 -23.17
N SER A 107 7.56 6.17 -22.76
CA SER A 107 8.34 7.03 -23.67
C SER A 107 9.20 6.20 -24.64
N LEU A 108 9.85 5.14 -24.14
CA LEU A 108 10.62 4.18 -24.95
C LEU A 108 9.75 3.44 -25.98
N LEU A 109 8.53 3.05 -25.60
CA LEU A 109 7.59 2.41 -26.55
C LEU A 109 7.16 3.39 -27.64
N LEU A 110 6.74 4.61 -27.26
CA LEU A 110 6.31 5.62 -28.24
C LEU A 110 7.43 5.91 -29.23
N PHE A 111 8.62 6.24 -28.74
CA PHE A 111 9.82 6.41 -29.57
C PHE A 111 9.96 5.26 -30.58
N LYS A 112 10.02 4.00 -30.14
CA LYS A 112 10.18 2.85 -31.06
C LYS A 112 9.03 2.64 -32.05
N LYS A 113 7.79 3.00 -31.68
CA LYS A 113 6.59 2.74 -32.50
C LYS A 113 6.16 3.92 -33.37
N THR A 114 6.70 5.11 -33.15
CA THR A 114 6.27 6.34 -33.83
C THR A 114 7.42 7.31 -34.16
N ASN A 115 8.70 6.90 -34.14
CA ASN A 115 9.82 7.80 -34.49
C ASN A 115 9.70 8.33 -35.92
N ASP A 116 9.20 7.50 -36.85
CA ASP A 116 8.87 7.86 -38.23
C ASP A 116 7.84 8.98 -38.37
N LYS A 117 7.10 9.28 -37.29
CA LYS A 117 6.03 10.28 -37.22
C LYS A 117 6.38 11.47 -36.33
N PHE A 118 7.59 11.48 -35.75
CA PHE A 118 8.08 12.60 -34.95
C PHE A 118 8.83 13.60 -35.84
N SER A 119 8.50 14.87 -35.72
CA SER A 119 9.30 15.97 -36.26
C SER A 119 9.24 17.17 -35.32
N LEU A 120 10.28 18.01 -35.36
CA LEU A 120 10.31 19.24 -34.55
C LEU A 120 9.23 20.24 -34.99
N GLU A 121 8.80 20.22 -36.25
CA GLU A 121 7.76 21.10 -36.79
C GLU A 121 6.37 20.67 -36.30
N ASP A 122 6.04 19.38 -36.44
CA ASP A 122 4.76 18.79 -36.00
C ASP A 122 4.72 18.43 -34.49
N ARG A 123 5.74 18.78 -33.70
CA ARG A 123 5.88 18.39 -32.28
C ARG A 123 4.61 18.60 -31.44
N VAL A 124 3.84 19.67 -31.69
CA VAL A 124 2.59 19.98 -30.97
C VAL A 124 1.47 19.00 -31.33
N LYS A 125 1.38 18.62 -32.61
CA LYS A 125 0.46 17.60 -33.10
C LYS A 125 0.85 16.23 -32.53
N TYR A 126 2.13 15.86 -32.63
CA TYR A 126 2.66 14.63 -32.05
C TYR A 126 2.37 14.52 -30.54
N PHE A 127 2.66 15.59 -29.78
CA PHE A 127 2.39 15.67 -28.34
C PHE A 127 0.92 15.38 -28.00
N ASN A 128 -0.02 16.04 -28.69
CA ASN A 128 -1.45 15.85 -28.45
C ASN A 128 -1.99 14.51 -28.97
N THR A 129 -1.39 13.93 -30.01
CA THR A 129 -1.85 12.68 -30.65
C THR A 129 -1.29 11.42 -29.98
N TYR A 130 -0.06 11.44 -29.48
CA TYR A 130 0.65 10.25 -28.97
C TYR A 130 1.02 10.32 -27.49
N ILE A 131 1.39 11.51 -26.98
CA ILE A 131 1.89 11.64 -25.60
C ILE A 131 0.73 11.88 -24.63
N VAL A 132 0.00 12.99 -24.78
CA VAL A 132 -1.09 13.40 -23.87
C VAL A 132 -2.11 12.28 -23.61
N PRO A 133 -2.58 11.48 -24.60
CA PRO A 133 -3.52 10.39 -24.34
C PRO A 133 -3.00 9.31 -23.38
N ASN A 134 -1.69 9.21 -23.17
CA ASN A 134 -1.05 8.18 -22.34
C ASN A 134 -0.45 8.75 -21.03
N THR A 135 -0.48 10.08 -20.85
CA THR A 135 0.23 10.78 -19.76
C THR A 135 -0.51 12.01 -19.19
N GLN A 136 -1.79 12.22 -19.53
CA GLN A 136 -2.55 13.41 -19.08
C GLN A 136 -2.78 13.42 -17.56
N TYR A 137 -3.17 12.28 -17.00
CA TYR A 137 -3.59 12.15 -15.59
C TYR A 137 -2.92 11.01 -14.84
N THR A 138 -2.42 9.99 -15.57
CA THR A 138 -1.62 8.91 -15.02
C THR A 138 -0.56 8.48 -16.02
N SER A 139 0.61 8.08 -15.55
CA SER A 139 1.62 7.38 -16.35
C SER A 139 1.50 5.85 -16.26
N ILE A 140 0.57 5.32 -15.46
CA ILE A 140 0.33 3.88 -15.32
C ILE A 140 -0.64 3.41 -16.40
N PRO A 141 -0.21 2.62 -17.40
CA PRO A 141 -1.10 2.08 -18.44
C PRO A 141 -2.04 0.99 -17.87
N SER A 142 -3.13 0.73 -18.60
CA SER A 142 -4.05 -0.38 -18.34
C SER A 142 -3.62 -1.64 -19.10
N ALA A 143 -3.92 -2.82 -18.56
CA ALA A 143 -3.76 -4.07 -19.31
C ALA A 143 -4.71 -4.15 -20.52
N LYS A 144 -4.27 -4.78 -21.61
CA LYS A 144 -5.14 -5.07 -22.76
C LYS A 144 -5.91 -6.37 -22.51
N ILE A 145 -7.03 -6.25 -21.82
CA ILE A 145 -7.91 -7.40 -21.53
C ILE A 145 -9.30 -7.10 -22.14
N PRO A 146 -9.60 -7.59 -23.36
CA PRO A 146 -10.85 -7.28 -24.06
C PRO A 146 -12.11 -7.58 -23.24
N HIS A 147 -12.13 -8.72 -22.54
CA HIS A 147 -13.24 -9.11 -21.66
C HIS A 147 -13.45 -8.13 -20.49
N LEU A 148 -12.37 -7.63 -19.89
CA LEU A 148 -12.42 -6.68 -18.78
C LEU A 148 -12.79 -5.27 -19.28
N ASN A 149 -12.24 -4.85 -20.42
CA ASN A 149 -12.58 -3.57 -21.07
C ASN A 149 -14.08 -3.51 -21.42
N TYR A 150 -14.62 -4.57 -22.02
CA TYR A 150 -16.06 -4.67 -22.29
C TYR A 150 -16.87 -4.65 -20.99
N PHE A 151 -16.47 -5.44 -19.99
CA PHE A 151 -17.13 -5.49 -18.69
C PHE A 151 -17.18 -4.11 -18.00
N ILE A 152 -16.10 -3.35 -18.02
CA ILE A 152 -16.02 -2.02 -17.38
C ILE A 152 -16.86 -0.98 -18.14
N ALA A 153 -16.93 -1.07 -19.48
CA ALA A 153 -17.79 -0.20 -20.28
C ALA A 153 -19.28 -0.43 -19.94
N GLU A 154 -19.73 -1.69 -19.90
CA GLU A 154 -21.10 -2.06 -19.54
C GLU A 154 -21.46 -1.64 -18.10
N ASN A 155 -20.53 -1.85 -17.15
CA ASN A 155 -20.74 -1.53 -15.74
C ASN A 155 -20.47 -0.07 -15.35
N LYS A 156 -20.03 0.76 -16.31
CA LYS A 156 -19.78 2.19 -16.11
C LYS A 156 -18.70 2.45 -15.03
N GLY A 157 -17.60 1.69 -15.09
CA GLY A 157 -16.51 1.72 -14.13
C GLY A 157 -16.51 0.53 -13.15
N LEU A 158 -15.52 0.50 -12.26
CA LEU A 158 -15.37 -0.47 -11.16
C LEU A 158 -15.61 0.19 -9.80
N HIS A 159 -15.83 -0.64 -8.79
CA HIS A 159 -15.95 -0.23 -7.40
C HIS A 159 -14.62 -0.43 -6.68
N ASP A 160 -14.04 0.66 -6.18
CA ASP A 160 -12.87 0.62 -5.31
C ASP A 160 -13.35 0.83 -3.87
N LEU A 161 -13.53 -0.28 -3.15
CA LEU A 161 -14.08 -0.27 -1.79
C LEU A 161 -13.00 -0.11 -0.72
N HIS A 162 -11.74 0.06 -1.12
CA HIS A 162 -10.67 0.30 -0.17
C HIS A 162 -9.57 1.17 -0.79
N MET A 163 -9.67 2.49 -0.59
CA MET A 163 -8.67 3.45 -1.06
C MET A 163 -8.21 4.41 0.04
N HIS A 164 -6.89 4.46 0.28
CA HIS A 164 -6.26 5.43 1.17
C HIS A 164 -6.07 6.77 0.43
N LEU A 165 -6.71 7.84 0.90
CA LEU A 165 -6.66 9.12 0.18
C LEU A 165 -5.28 9.83 0.26
N ASN A 166 -4.40 9.39 1.16
CA ASN A 166 -2.97 9.73 1.19
C ASN A 166 -2.17 8.56 0.60
N GLY A 167 -0.90 8.77 0.24
CA GLY A 167 -0.07 7.72 -0.37
C GLY A 167 -0.43 7.38 -1.82
N ALA A 168 -1.22 8.25 -2.45
CA ALA A 168 -2.00 7.91 -3.65
C ALA A 168 -1.37 8.37 -4.99
N LEU A 169 -0.52 9.40 -5.01
CA LEU A 169 0.04 9.90 -6.28
C LEU A 169 1.13 8.96 -6.84
N GLU A 170 1.22 8.80 -8.15
CA GLU A 170 2.30 8.02 -8.78
C GLU A 170 3.64 8.79 -8.78
N THR A 171 4.77 8.06 -8.88
CA THR A 171 6.12 8.63 -8.88
C THR A 171 6.29 9.74 -9.92
N ASP A 172 5.81 9.55 -11.15
CA ASP A 172 6.06 10.47 -12.26
C ASP A 172 5.40 11.83 -12.09
N GLN A 173 4.29 11.93 -11.34
CA GLN A 173 3.67 13.21 -10.95
C GLN A 173 4.41 13.86 -9.78
N VAL A 174 4.74 13.09 -8.76
CA VAL A 174 5.49 13.58 -7.58
C VAL A 174 6.87 14.10 -7.99
N TRP A 175 7.52 13.45 -8.97
CA TRP A 175 8.79 13.86 -9.56
C TRP A 175 8.74 15.28 -10.16
N GLN A 176 7.62 15.67 -10.80
CA GLN A 176 7.46 17.03 -11.33
C GLN A 176 7.44 18.07 -10.21
N ASP A 177 6.75 17.79 -9.10
CA ASP A 177 6.70 18.69 -7.95
C ASP A 177 8.06 18.78 -7.25
N TYR A 178 8.81 17.68 -7.21
CA TYR A 178 10.15 17.65 -6.63
C TYR A 178 11.13 18.52 -7.39
N LEU A 179 11.11 18.42 -8.73
CA LEU A 179 11.93 19.27 -9.60
C LEU A 179 11.34 20.67 -9.79
N PHE A 180 10.13 20.95 -9.32
CA PHE A 180 9.61 22.31 -9.15
C PHE A 180 10.12 22.96 -7.84
N ASN A 181 10.08 22.24 -6.71
CA ASN A 181 10.50 22.77 -5.40
C ASN A 181 11.35 21.79 -4.55
N PRO A 182 12.62 21.52 -4.92
CA PRO A 182 13.49 20.59 -4.17
C PRO A 182 13.68 20.95 -2.70
N LYS A 183 13.60 22.25 -2.36
CA LYS A 183 13.82 22.76 -1.00
C LYS A 183 12.69 22.36 -0.06
N GLU A 184 11.47 22.24 -0.54
CA GLU A 184 10.34 21.74 0.23
C GLU A 184 10.48 20.24 0.51
N VAL A 185 10.87 19.45 -0.50
CA VAL A 185 11.19 18.02 -0.35
C VAL A 185 12.26 17.79 0.71
N TYR A 186 13.32 18.61 0.72
CA TYR A 186 14.35 18.58 1.76
C TYR A 186 13.78 18.72 3.18
N TYR A 187 12.87 19.69 3.41
CA TYR A 187 12.30 19.92 4.74
C TYR A 187 11.37 18.78 5.17
N HIS A 188 10.57 18.23 4.24
CA HIS A 188 9.72 17.07 4.51
C HIS A 188 10.54 15.81 4.82
N LEU A 189 11.50 15.44 3.96
CA LEU A 189 12.37 14.29 4.22
C LEU A 189 13.19 14.48 5.50
N LYS A 190 13.66 15.70 5.81
CA LYS A 190 14.35 16.00 7.08
C LYS A 190 13.44 15.84 8.31
N LYS A 191 12.12 16.02 8.17
CA LYS A 191 11.14 15.73 9.22
C LYS A 191 10.97 14.21 9.38
N GLY A 192 10.77 13.48 8.29
CA GLY A 192 10.66 12.01 8.28
C GLY A 192 11.91 11.30 8.81
N TYR A 193 13.10 11.77 8.45
CA TYR A 193 14.42 11.25 8.85
C TYR A 193 14.70 11.23 10.37
N LYS A 194 13.81 11.82 11.18
CA LYS A 194 13.83 11.67 12.64
C LYS A 194 13.41 10.26 13.08
N SER A 195 12.64 9.54 12.26
CA SER A 195 12.22 8.16 12.49
C SER A 195 13.34 7.18 12.11
N THR A 196 13.62 6.20 12.97
CA THR A 196 14.59 5.12 12.68
C THR A 196 14.19 4.33 11.43
N LYS A 197 12.89 4.01 11.28
CA LYS A 197 12.34 3.32 10.09
C LYS A 197 12.66 4.03 8.77
N VAL A 198 12.67 5.37 8.78
CA VAL A 198 13.03 6.16 7.58
C VAL A 198 14.54 6.13 7.33
N LYS A 199 15.38 6.12 8.37
CA LYS A 199 16.83 5.93 8.21
C LYS A 199 17.16 4.57 7.60
N GLU A 200 16.54 3.51 8.12
CA GLU A 200 16.65 2.16 7.57
C GLU A 200 16.29 2.15 6.08
N GLN A 201 15.17 2.79 5.68
CA GLN A 201 14.78 2.88 4.27
C GLN A 201 15.87 3.53 3.41
N LEU A 202 16.43 4.65 3.85
CA LEU A 202 17.46 5.36 3.09
C LEU A 202 18.74 4.54 2.97
N GLU A 203 19.14 3.82 4.03
CA GLU A 203 20.31 2.93 4.03
C GLU A 203 20.09 1.64 3.23
N GLN A 204 18.86 1.11 3.19
CA GLN A 204 18.48 0.00 2.30
C GLN A 204 18.56 0.40 0.83
N GLU A 205 18.17 1.63 0.49
CA GLU A 205 18.05 2.05 -0.91
C GLU A 205 19.30 2.73 -1.49
N SER A 206 20.16 3.36 -0.68
CA SER A 206 21.39 4.01 -1.16
C SER A 206 22.46 4.23 -0.09
N VAL A 207 23.73 4.27 -0.51
CA VAL A 207 24.90 4.39 0.38
C VAL A 207 25.11 5.85 0.81
N GLN A 208 25.44 6.07 2.09
CA GLN A 208 25.68 7.41 2.69
C GLN A 208 24.54 8.41 2.42
N PHE A 209 23.32 7.91 2.34
CA PHE A 209 22.19 8.70 1.84
C PHE A 209 21.53 9.53 2.96
N THR A 210 21.45 10.84 2.73
CA THR A 210 20.93 11.82 3.70
C THR A 210 19.95 12.77 3.01
N PRO A 211 19.05 13.46 3.76
CA PRO A 211 18.15 14.44 3.17
C PRO A 211 18.88 15.55 2.39
N LEU A 212 20.08 15.95 2.82
CA LEU A 212 20.90 16.94 2.12
C LEU A 212 21.49 16.40 0.82
N ASN A 213 21.95 15.14 0.82
CA ASN A 213 22.45 14.49 -0.40
C ASN A 213 21.31 14.31 -1.42
N TYR A 214 20.11 13.94 -0.97
CA TYR A 214 18.94 13.87 -1.85
C TYR A 214 18.56 15.23 -2.44
N TYR A 215 18.58 16.31 -1.64
CA TYR A 215 18.37 17.67 -2.14
C TYR A 215 19.38 18.06 -3.24
N LYS A 216 20.67 17.70 -3.07
CA LYS A 216 21.70 17.91 -4.10
C LYS A 216 21.36 17.13 -5.38
N LEU A 217 20.95 15.86 -5.26
CA LEU A 217 20.52 15.06 -6.41
C LEU A 217 19.33 15.67 -7.16
N LEU A 218 18.31 16.18 -6.46
CA LEU A 218 17.19 16.89 -7.10
C LEU A 218 17.64 18.17 -7.80
N LYS A 219 18.59 18.93 -7.21
CA LYS A 219 19.21 20.08 -7.89
C LYS A 219 20.02 19.66 -9.11
N ILE A 220 20.73 18.53 -9.10
CA ILE A 220 21.44 17.98 -10.26
C ILE A 220 20.43 17.57 -11.36
N ALA A 221 19.33 16.91 -11.01
CA ALA A 221 18.28 16.52 -11.95
C ALA A 221 17.61 17.72 -12.65
N GLN A 222 17.35 18.83 -11.93
CA GLN A 222 16.92 20.09 -12.56
C GLN A 222 17.93 20.59 -13.61
N ARG A 223 19.23 20.53 -13.31
CA ARG A 223 20.31 21.00 -14.19
C ARG A 223 20.50 20.08 -15.40
N LEU A 224 20.25 18.78 -15.24
CA LEU A 224 20.24 17.81 -16.34
C LEU A 224 19.15 18.13 -17.35
N ARG A 225 17.93 18.52 -16.92
CA ARG A 225 16.87 18.99 -17.84
C ARG A 225 17.29 20.18 -18.69
N GLU A 226 18.00 21.17 -18.10
CA GLU A 226 18.55 22.31 -18.84
C GLU A 226 19.61 21.87 -19.86
N LEU A 227 20.54 21.01 -19.43
CA LEU A 227 21.57 20.47 -20.32
C LEU A 227 20.96 19.70 -21.49
N PHE A 228 19.94 18.87 -21.26
CA PHE A 228 19.23 18.18 -22.33
C PHE A 228 18.62 19.17 -23.34
N TYR A 229 17.98 20.24 -22.86
CA TYR A 229 17.44 21.27 -23.74
C TYR A 229 18.54 21.87 -24.63
N VAL A 230 19.70 22.22 -24.08
CA VAL A 230 20.80 22.82 -24.86
C VAL A 230 21.51 21.81 -25.78
N PHE A 231 21.60 20.52 -25.41
CA PHE A 231 22.12 19.48 -26.31
C PHE A 231 21.24 19.26 -27.56
N LEU A 232 19.96 19.60 -27.46
CA LEU A 232 18.98 19.50 -28.54
C LEU A 232 18.79 20.83 -29.30
N PHE A 233 18.91 21.96 -28.60
CA PHE A 233 18.79 23.32 -29.13
C PHE A 233 20.04 24.14 -28.78
N PRO A 234 21.18 23.89 -29.43
CA PRO A 234 22.42 24.62 -29.15
C PRO A 234 22.30 26.07 -29.63
N ASP A 235 22.34 27.00 -28.67
CA ASP A 235 22.42 28.44 -28.92
C ASP A 235 23.85 28.84 -29.35
N GLU A 236 24.02 29.93 -30.10
CA GLU A 236 25.37 30.38 -30.53
C GLU A 236 26.22 30.90 -29.36
N ALA A 237 25.57 31.28 -28.26
CA ALA A 237 26.16 31.79 -27.03
C ALA A 237 27.09 30.79 -26.34
N ALA A 238 28.28 31.25 -25.94
CA ALA A 238 29.45 30.40 -25.70
C ALA A 238 29.41 29.49 -24.43
N ILE A 239 28.37 29.56 -23.59
CA ILE A 239 28.34 28.90 -22.27
C ILE A 239 28.35 27.35 -22.35
N TYR A 240 27.93 26.78 -23.48
CA TYR A 240 27.80 25.33 -23.66
C TYR A 240 28.74 24.73 -24.72
N LYS A 241 29.83 25.43 -25.07
CA LYS A 241 30.87 24.91 -25.98
C LYS A 241 31.87 23.95 -25.30
N GLU A 242 31.60 23.54 -24.05
CA GLU A 242 32.42 22.61 -23.28
C GLU A 242 32.36 21.19 -23.85
N LYS A 243 33.40 20.80 -24.59
CA LYS A 243 33.53 19.44 -25.16
C LYS A 243 34.14 18.44 -24.19
N ASN A 244 34.74 18.89 -23.08
CA ASN A 244 35.30 17.97 -22.09
C ASN A 244 34.22 17.45 -21.15
N LYS A 245 33.86 16.17 -21.31
CA LYS A 245 32.85 15.48 -20.49
C LYS A 245 33.11 15.60 -18.99
N MET A 246 34.37 15.54 -18.55
CA MET A 246 34.74 15.61 -17.12
C MET A 246 34.45 17.00 -16.56
N VAL A 247 34.83 18.06 -17.28
CA VAL A 247 34.57 19.45 -16.88
C VAL A 247 33.06 19.74 -16.84
N LEU A 248 32.30 19.18 -17.79
CA LEU A 248 30.83 19.28 -17.79
C LEU A 248 30.20 18.65 -16.54
N LEU A 249 30.65 17.45 -16.16
CA LEU A 249 30.13 16.73 -15.00
C LEU A 249 30.57 17.36 -13.68
N GLN A 250 31.83 17.83 -13.59
CA GLN A 250 32.33 18.62 -12.46
C GLN A 250 31.49 19.90 -12.23
N LYS A 251 31.21 20.65 -13.31
CA LYS A 251 30.32 21.82 -13.24
C LYS A 251 28.91 21.42 -12.78
N LEU A 252 28.36 20.32 -13.31
CA LEU A 252 27.04 19.79 -12.96
C LEU A 252 26.90 19.34 -11.49
N VAL A 253 27.95 18.76 -10.90
CA VAL A 253 27.93 18.27 -9.52
C VAL A 253 28.24 19.38 -8.50
N ASN A 254 29.29 20.18 -8.75
CA ASN A 254 29.84 21.11 -7.75
C ASN A 254 29.46 22.58 -7.98
N ASP A 255 29.50 23.07 -9.22
CA ASP A 255 29.31 24.49 -9.52
C ASP A 255 27.85 24.82 -9.84
N PHE A 256 27.04 24.98 -8.81
CA PHE A 256 25.63 25.39 -8.96
C PHE A 256 25.42 26.80 -9.54
N SER A 257 26.48 27.59 -9.77
CA SER A 257 26.39 28.93 -10.39
C SER A 257 26.44 28.87 -11.92
N SER A 258 27.29 28.01 -12.50
CA SER A 258 27.43 27.90 -13.97
C SER A 258 26.21 27.35 -14.70
N TYR A 259 25.40 26.49 -14.05
CA TYR A 259 24.10 26.05 -14.61
C TYR A 259 23.01 26.20 -13.54
N PRO A 260 22.34 27.36 -13.43
CA PRO A 260 21.27 27.57 -12.46
C PRO A 260 20.03 26.78 -12.89
N GLY A 261 19.83 25.60 -12.29
CA GLY A 261 18.67 24.76 -12.61
C GLY A 261 17.34 25.46 -12.33
N ASN A 262 16.49 25.55 -13.35
CA ASN A 262 15.18 26.21 -13.31
C ASN A 262 14.14 25.34 -12.58
N TYR A 263 13.06 25.99 -12.13
CA TYR A 263 11.88 25.34 -11.57
C TYR A 263 10.81 25.04 -12.63
N GLN A 264 10.86 25.70 -13.79
CA GLN A 264 10.00 25.38 -14.93
C GLN A 264 10.65 24.32 -15.82
N HIS A 265 9.86 23.42 -16.40
CA HIS A 265 10.36 22.42 -17.34
C HIS A 265 10.83 23.10 -18.65
N PRO A 266 12.09 22.96 -19.10
CA PRO A 266 12.62 23.73 -20.26
C PRO A 266 11.82 23.50 -21.55
N PHE A 267 11.47 22.25 -21.82
CA PHE A 267 10.68 21.81 -22.98
C PHE A 267 9.22 22.33 -22.98
N ARG A 268 8.73 22.97 -21.92
CA ARG A 268 7.33 23.46 -21.83
C ARG A 268 6.99 24.47 -22.92
N ALA A 269 7.92 25.36 -23.26
CA ALA A 269 7.73 26.38 -24.29
C ALA A 269 7.53 25.80 -25.71
N LEU A 270 7.90 24.54 -25.93
CA LEU A 270 7.78 23.88 -27.23
C LEU A 270 6.35 23.49 -27.58
N VAL A 271 5.47 23.31 -26.58
CA VAL A 271 4.10 22.77 -26.75
C VAL A 271 3.00 23.55 -26.03
N CYS A 272 3.33 24.42 -25.07
CA CYS A 272 2.34 25.23 -24.35
C CYS A 272 2.35 26.69 -24.82
N THR A 273 1.26 27.14 -25.44
CA THR A 273 1.04 28.54 -25.86
C THR A 273 0.36 29.41 -24.79
N SER A 274 -0.01 28.86 -23.63
CA SER A 274 -0.68 29.60 -22.56
C SER A 274 -0.10 29.35 -21.17
N ILE A 275 -0.24 30.35 -20.29
CA ILE A 275 0.30 30.39 -18.92
C ILE A 275 -0.60 29.59 -17.94
N GLN A 276 -1.43 28.64 -18.42
CA GLN A 276 -2.23 27.80 -17.53
C GLN A 276 -1.33 26.78 -16.80
N ARG A 277 -1.33 26.86 -15.46
CA ARG A 277 -0.58 25.97 -14.57
C ARG A 277 -1.21 24.57 -14.52
N HIS A 278 -0.34 23.56 -14.62
CA HIS A 278 -0.53 22.16 -14.22
C HIS A 278 -1.27 21.12 -15.07
N PRO A 279 -1.95 21.36 -16.22
CA PRO A 279 -2.17 20.25 -17.14
C PRO A 279 -0.83 19.88 -17.80
N ASN A 280 -0.47 18.60 -17.73
CA ASN A 280 0.50 17.94 -18.61
C ASN A 280 2.02 18.13 -18.35
N GLU A 281 2.50 18.56 -17.16
CA GLU A 281 3.97 18.57 -16.87
C GLU A 281 4.62 17.18 -17.08
N MET A 282 3.94 16.13 -16.65
CA MET A 282 4.34 14.74 -16.90
C MET A 282 4.37 14.36 -18.38
N SER A 283 3.52 14.97 -19.21
CA SER A 283 3.58 14.77 -20.67
C SER A 283 4.75 15.52 -21.29
N ILE A 284 5.12 16.69 -20.75
CA ILE A 284 6.29 17.46 -21.20
C ILE A 284 7.60 16.71 -20.88
N GLU A 285 7.65 16.03 -19.74
CA GLU A 285 8.72 15.10 -19.38
C GLU A 285 8.84 13.93 -20.38
N ALA A 286 7.73 13.31 -20.79
CA ALA A 286 7.74 12.28 -21.83
C ALA A 286 8.19 12.82 -23.21
N LEU A 287 7.80 14.06 -23.55
CA LEU A 287 8.30 14.72 -24.77
C LEU A 287 9.82 14.89 -24.73
N MET A 288 10.37 15.35 -23.60
CA MET A 288 11.83 15.45 -23.40
C MET A 288 12.51 14.09 -23.60
N HIS A 289 11.99 13.02 -22.99
CA HIS A 289 12.53 11.66 -23.17
C HIS A 289 12.55 11.24 -24.65
N ILE A 290 11.43 11.39 -25.36
CA ILE A 290 11.32 11.00 -26.78
C ILE A 290 12.28 11.81 -27.65
N MET A 291 12.41 13.12 -27.40
CA MET A 291 13.31 13.98 -28.16
C MET A 291 14.80 13.66 -27.92
N ILE A 292 15.18 13.28 -26.69
CA ILE A 292 16.55 12.82 -26.40
C ILE A 292 16.83 11.49 -27.12
N LEU A 293 15.86 10.57 -27.14
CA LEU A 293 15.98 9.28 -27.82
C LEU A 293 16.13 9.44 -29.34
N ASP A 294 15.32 10.29 -29.98
CA ASP A 294 15.47 10.62 -31.41
C ASP A 294 16.83 11.26 -31.70
N ARG A 295 17.27 12.21 -30.85
CA ARG A 295 18.60 12.84 -30.98
C ARG A 295 19.72 11.80 -30.92
N LEU A 296 19.65 10.84 -29.98
CA LEU A 296 20.62 9.76 -29.83
C LEU A 296 20.58 8.73 -30.97
N GLN A 297 19.40 8.48 -31.57
CA GLN A 297 19.29 7.58 -32.71
C GLN A 297 19.90 8.19 -33.98
N ASN A 298 19.57 9.45 -34.25
CA ASN A 298 20.03 10.14 -35.45
C ASN A 298 21.49 10.63 -35.34
N ASN A 299 21.96 10.94 -34.13
CA ASN A 299 23.30 11.45 -33.85
C ASN A 299 23.83 10.84 -32.52
N PRO A 300 24.36 9.60 -32.53
CA PRO A 300 24.85 8.93 -31.34
C PRO A 300 25.85 9.77 -30.53
N ASN A 301 25.58 9.93 -29.23
CA ASN A 301 26.34 10.82 -28.35
C ASN A 301 26.40 10.23 -26.93
N GLU A 302 27.52 9.59 -26.62
CA GLU A 302 27.74 8.92 -25.33
C GLU A 302 27.80 9.90 -24.14
N ILE A 303 28.07 11.19 -24.37
CA ILE A 303 27.98 12.21 -23.31
C ILE A 303 26.52 12.44 -22.95
N LEU A 304 25.66 12.70 -23.95
CA LEU A 304 24.22 12.87 -23.76
C LEU A 304 23.57 11.61 -23.18
N ALA A 305 23.96 10.43 -23.66
CA ALA A 305 23.47 9.15 -23.13
C ALA A 305 23.92 8.91 -21.68
N GLY A 306 25.16 9.28 -21.32
CA GLY A 306 25.64 9.25 -19.92
C GLY A 306 24.89 10.21 -19.00
N LEU A 307 24.59 11.43 -19.46
CA LEU A 307 23.79 12.39 -18.71
C LEU A 307 22.33 11.92 -18.52
N LEU A 308 21.74 11.29 -19.55
CA LEU A 308 20.43 10.65 -19.47
C LEU A 308 20.45 9.50 -18.45
N HIS A 309 21.47 8.64 -18.47
CA HIS A 309 21.64 7.58 -17.47
C HIS A 309 21.72 8.15 -16.05
N PHE A 310 22.51 9.21 -15.82
CA PHE A 310 22.59 9.88 -14.52
C PHE A 310 21.23 10.43 -14.05
N TYR A 311 20.46 11.07 -14.94
CA TYR A 311 19.12 11.56 -14.64
C TYR A 311 18.17 10.41 -14.23
N LEU A 312 18.16 9.33 -15.01
CA LEU A 312 17.32 8.16 -14.78
C LEU A 312 17.68 7.43 -13.47
N LEU A 313 18.95 7.43 -13.04
CA LEU A 313 19.35 6.88 -11.74
C LEU A 313 18.79 7.70 -10.55
N ILE A 314 18.69 9.03 -10.68
CA ILE A 314 18.11 9.89 -9.64
C ILE A 314 16.58 9.71 -9.58
N LEU A 315 15.93 9.63 -10.74
CA LEU A 315 14.51 9.27 -10.85
C LEU A 315 14.25 7.87 -10.29
N GLY A 316 15.12 6.90 -10.59
CA GLY A 316 15.06 5.54 -10.08
C GLY A 316 15.20 5.45 -8.57
N LEU A 317 16.15 6.16 -7.97
CA LEU A 317 16.25 6.30 -6.52
C LEU A 317 14.98 6.91 -5.94
N THR A 318 14.43 7.94 -6.57
CA THR A 318 13.16 8.56 -6.15
C THR A 318 11.99 7.56 -6.18
N ASN A 319 11.92 6.71 -7.22
CA ASN A 319 10.91 5.65 -7.29
C ASN A 319 10.99 4.70 -6.09
N ARG A 320 12.19 4.25 -5.71
CA ARG A 320 12.36 3.29 -4.60
C ARG A 320 12.06 3.86 -3.21
N LEU A 321 12.03 5.19 -3.07
CA LEU A 321 11.58 5.86 -1.85
C LEU A 321 10.05 6.06 -1.82
N LEU A 322 9.40 6.05 -2.99
CA LEU A 322 7.98 6.35 -3.16
C LEU A 322 7.09 5.11 -3.38
N VAL A 323 7.66 4.04 -3.96
CA VAL A 323 7.01 2.78 -4.32
C VAL A 323 7.68 1.64 -3.55
N GLN A 324 6.88 0.78 -2.93
CA GLN A 324 7.40 -0.36 -2.16
C GLN A 324 8.06 -1.40 -3.09
N GLN A 325 9.26 -1.83 -2.71
CA GLN A 325 10.11 -2.70 -3.52
C GLN A 325 9.80 -4.18 -3.31
N THR A 326 10.17 -5.03 -4.28
CA THR A 326 10.00 -6.49 -4.16
C THR A 326 10.89 -7.13 -3.07
N HIS A 327 11.94 -6.44 -2.61
CA HIS A 327 12.78 -6.84 -1.47
C HIS A 327 12.32 -6.26 -0.12
N GLN A 328 11.22 -5.50 -0.10
CA GLN A 328 10.68 -4.81 1.07
C GLN A 328 9.38 -5.50 1.54
N ASN A 329 9.52 -6.65 2.19
CA ASN A 329 8.38 -7.46 2.64
C ASN A 329 7.93 -7.11 4.08
N GLY A 330 6.62 -7.17 4.33
CA GLY A 330 6.04 -6.94 5.67
C GLY A 330 5.57 -5.50 5.93
N PHE A 331 4.62 -5.34 6.86
CA PHE A 331 3.97 -4.06 7.16
C PHE A 331 4.96 -3.00 7.67
N GLU A 332 6.02 -3.40 8.37
CA GLU A 332 7.05 -2.47 8.81
C GLU A 332 7.83 -1.82 7.65
N GLN A 333 7.97 -2.49 6.50
CA GLN A 333 8.60 -1.90 5.31
C GLN A 333 7.64 -0.93 4.64
N PHE A 334 6.35 -1.29 4.48
CA PHE A 334 5.29 -0.38 4.04
C PHE A 334 5.26 0.92 4.89
N GLN A 335 5.34 0.80 6.22
CA GLN A 335 5.40 1.96 7.13
C GLN A 335 6.58 2.91 6.84
N LYS A 336 7.66 2.46 6.22
CA LYS A 336 8.79 3.35 5.86
C LYS A 336 8.36 4.39 4.83
N HIS A 337 7.56 3.99 3.85
CA HIS A 337 7.02 4.89 2.82
C HIS A 337 6.01 5.88 3.39
N THR A 338 5.15 5.46 4.32
CA THR A 338 4.17 6.37 4.95
C THR A 338 4.81 7.34 5.96
N LEU A 339 5.98 7.00 6.53
CA LEU A 339 6.68 7.82 7.52
C LEU A 339 7.77 8.75 6.95
N ASN A 340 8.21 8.55 5.70
CA ASN A 340 9.30 9.36 5.12
C ASN A 340 8.87 10.80 4.71
N GLU A 341 7.56 11.07 4.73
CA GLU A 341 6.92 12.36 4.45
C GLU A 341 7.15 12.94 3.05
N LEU A 342 7.73 12.16 2.14
CA LEU A 342 8.11 12.60 0.80
C LEU A 342 6.91 13.10 -0.03
N ARG A 343 5.72 12.54 0.20
CA ARG A 343 4.47 12.85 -0.52
C ARG A 343 3.75 14.12 -0.04
N GLU A 344 4.07 14.63 1.15
CA GLU A 344 3.33 15.72 1.82
C GLU A 344 3.27 17.04 1.02
N GLY A 345 4.27 17.31 0.18
CA GLY A 345 4.28 18.46 -0.73
C GLY A 345 3.25 18.33 -1.85
N SER A 346 3.31 17.20 -2.56
CA SER A 346 2.48 16.84 -3.71
C SER A 346 1.02 16.57 -3.37
N GLU A 347 0.79 16.02 -2.16
CA GLU A 347 -0.50 15.52 -1.67
C GLU A 347 -1.23 16.52 -0.75
N LYS A 348 -1.15 17.82 -1.06
CA LYS A 348 -1.97 18.85 -0.39
C LYS A 348 -3.38 19.00 -0.98
N GLU A 349 -3.53 18.76 -2.27
CA GLU A 349 -4.80 18.85 -3.01
C GLU A 349 -5.21 17.47 -3.55
N TYR A 350 -6.51 17.26 -3.77
CA TYR A 350 -7.06 15.94 -4.14
C TYR A 350 -7.37 15.78 -5.63
N MET A 351 -7.38 16.86 -6.42
CA MET A 351 -7.75 16.84 -7.84
C MET A 351 -6.94 15.81 -8.64
N ARG A 352 -5.60 15.87 -8.58
CA ARG A 352 -4.70 14.98 -9.34
C ARG A 352 -4.89 13.51 -8.95
N ARG A 353 -5.01 13.23 -7.65
CA ARG A 353 -5.25 11.88 -7.09
C ARG A 353 -6.47 11.23 -7.73
N TYR A 354 -7.61 11.92 -7.76
CA TYR A 354 -8.83 11.37 -8.35
C TYR A 354 -8.76 11.19 -9.88
N HIS A 355 -8.11 12.10 -10.60
CA HIS A 355 -7.90 11.96 -12.04
C HIS A 355 -6.98 10.76 -12.37
N GLN A 356 -5.93 10.55 -11.59
CA GLN A 356 -5.03 9.41 -11.73
C GLN A 356 -5.78 8.08 -11.53
N MET A 357 -6.55 7.95 -10.45
CA MET A 357 -7.35 6.73 -10.18
C MET A 357 -8.38 6.46 -11.28
N HIS A 358 -9.01 7.51 -11.82
CA HIS A 358 -10.02 7.40 -12.88
C HIS A 358 -9.42 7.08 -14.27
N GLY A 359 -8.10 7.27 -14.43
CA GLY A 359 -7.30 6.90 -15.60
C GLY A 359 -7.35 7.93 -16.74
N ASN A 360 -6.42 7.82 -17.70
CA ASN A 360 -6.36 8.73 -18.86
C ASN A 360 -7.62 8.67 -19.76
N ASN A 361 -8.41 7.60 -19.67
CA ASN A 361 -9.69 7.45 -20.36
C ASN A 361 -10.89 7.99 -19.57
N MET A 362 -10.71 8.34 -18.29
CA MET A 362 -11.77 8.80 -17.39
C MET A 362 -12.94 7.80 -17.32
N SER A 363 -12.61 6.55 -16.95
CA SER A 363 -13.54 5.41 -17.04
C SER A 363 -13.36 4.34 -15.96
N ASN A 364 -12.30 4.40 -15.15
CA ASN A 364 -11.96 3.27 -14.26
C ASN A 364 -12.90 3.13 -13.05
N LEU A 365 -13.50 4.24 -12.58
CA LEU A 365 -14.26 4.28 -11.32
C LEU A 365 -15.75 4.45 -11.59
N HIS A 366 -16.56 3.64 -10.91
CA HIS A 366 -17.99 3.84 -10.68
C HIS A 366 -18.25 4.33 -9.25
N PHE A 367 -17.56 3.73 -8.28
CA PHE A 367 -17.70 4.04 -6.85
C PHE A 367 -16.33 4.01 -6.16
N LEU A 368 -16.12 4.90 -5.20
CA LEU A 368 -14.88 5.03 -4.45
C LEU A 368 -15.16 5.20 -2.95
N GLU A 369 -14.53 4.36 -2.12
CA GLU A 369 -14.49 4.50 -0.66
C GLU A 369 -13.16 5.11 -0.20
N GLY A 370 -13.16 6.43 -0.01
CA GLY A 370 -11.98 7.18 0.40
C GLY A 370 -11.76 7.20 1.91
N ARG A 371 -10.71 6.55 2.40
CA ARG A 371 -10.32 6.58 3.82
C ARG A 371 -9.66 7.90 4.21
N PHE A 372 -10.02 8.41 5.39
CA PHE A 372 -9.50 9.67 5.92
C PHE A 372 -9.36 9.62 7.45
N SER A 373 -8.25 10.14 8.00
CA SER A 373 -8.04 10.13 9.46
C SER A 373 -8.81 11.24 10.19
N PRO A 374 -9.64 10.92 11.20
CA PRO A 374 -10.38 11.89 12.03
C PRO A 374 -9.48 12.93 12.71
N LYS A 375 -9.87 14.20 12.64
CA LYS A 375 -9.14 15.34 13.23
C LYS A 375 -9.52 15.58 14.70
N ALA A 376 -8.71 16.38 15.38
CA ALA A 376 -8.86 16.66 16.82
C ALA A 376 -9.95 17.71 17.13
N THR A 377 -10.33 18.54 16.15
CA THR A 377 -11.40 19.53 16.26
C THR A 377 -12.41 19.40 15.12
N GLN A 378 -13.62 19.92 15.32
CA GLN A 378 -14.65 19.94 14.28
C GLN A 378 -14.29 20.87 13.12
N GLN A 379 -13.63 22.00 13.40
CA GLN A 379 -13.20 22.98 12.39
C GLN A 379 -12.16 22.36 11.44
N ASP A 380 -11.16 21.65 11.99
CA ASP A 380 -10.18 20.92 11.19
C ASP A 380 -10.84 19.83 10.34
N MET A 381 -11.84 19.14 10.90
CA MET A 381 -12.59 18.10 10.20
C MET A 381 -13.34 18.66 8.98
N ILE A 382 -14.09 19.76 9.16
CA ILE A 382 -14.84 20.43 8.11
C ILE A 382 -13.90 20.95 7.01
N SER A 383 -12.80 21.59 7.41
CA SER A 383 -11.76 22.09 6.49
C SER A 383 -11.16 20.95 5.66
N PHE A 384 -10.85 19.82 6.30
CA PHE A 384 -10.28 18.65 5.63
C PHE A 384 -11.25 17.99 4.65
N ILE A 385 -12.50 17.73 5.05
CA ILE A 385 -13.54 17.15 4.18
C ILE A 385 -13.86 18.10 3.01
N SER A 386 -13.82 19.42 3.22
CA SER A 386 -14.00 20.42 2.16
C SER A 386 -12.93 20.29 1.06
N LYS A 387 -11.66 20.10 1.43
CA LYS A 387 -10.56 19.88 0.45
C LYS A 387 -10.74 18.60 -0.36
N ILE A 388 -11.18 17.53 0.29
CA ILE A 388 -11.48 16.23 -0.34
C ILE A 388 -12.57 16.43 -1.42
N TYR A 389 -13.73 16.97 -1.04
CA TYR A 389 -14.83 17.20 -2.00
C TYR A 389 -14.54 18.29 -3.04
N LYS A 390 -13.68 19.28 -2.76
CA LYS A 390 -13.20 20.23 -3.77
C LYS A 390 -12.45 19.52 -4.90
N GLY A 391 -11.59 18.55 -4.56
CA GLY A 391 -10.91 17.71 -5.56
C GLY A 391 -11.89 16.83 -6.33
N TRP A 392 -12.84 16.19 -5.63
CA TRP A 392 -13.86 15.33 -6.25
C TRP A 392 -14.76 16.08 -7.22
N ASN A 393 -15.32 17.22 -6.79
CA ASN A 393 -16.20 18.04 -7.63
C ASN A 393 -15.49 18.56 -8.89
N LYS A 394 -14.17 18.76 -8.84
CA LYS A 394 -13.38 19.11 -10.02
C LYS A 394 -13.25 17.92 -10.99
N LEU A 395 -13.04 16.70 -10.49
CA LEU A 395 -13.13 15.49 -11.33
C LEU A 395 -14.51 15.40 -12.01
N LEU A 396 -15.60 15.52 -11.25
CA LEU A 396 -16.95 15.41 -11.81
C LEU A 396 -17.23 16.48 -12.89
N LYS A 397 -16.75 17.71 -12.66
CA LYS A 397 -16.82 18.77 -13.69
C LYS A 397 -16.03 18.40 -14.94
N ASP A 398 -14.81 17.90 -14.80
CA ASP A 398 -13.94 17.60 -15.94
C ASP A 398 -14.39 16.36 -16.73
N ILE A 399 -15.16 15.46 -16.11
CA ILE A 399 -15.90 14.38 -16.80
C ILE A 399 -17.05 14.97 -17.61
N TYR A 400 -17.88 15.82 -16.99
CA TYR A 400 -19.03 16.47 -17.64
C TYR A 400 -18.59 17.33 -18.84
N ASP A 401 -17.63 18.23 -18.63
CA ASP A 401 -17.07 19.12 -19.66
C ASP A 401 -16.45 18.33 -20.85
N LYS A 402 -16.01 17.08 -20.64
CA LYS A 402 -15.54 16.18 -21.71
C LYS A 402 -16.67 15.48 -22.45
N ASN A 403 -17.69 15.00 -21.74
CA ASN A 403 -18.89 14.38 -22.31
C ASN A 403 -20.03 14.34 -21.29
N ASN A 404 -21.09 15.13 -21.53
CA ASN A 404 -22.27 15.22 -20.65
C ASN A 404 -22.99 13.88 -20.39
N ASN A 405 -22.81 12.87 -21.26
CA ASN A 405 -23.43 11.55 -21.12
C ASN A 405 -22.54 10.51 -20.42
N SER A 406 -21.32 10.89 -19.99
CA SER A 406 -20.44 9.99 -19.25
C SER A 406 -21.03 9.61 -17.89
N PRO A 407 -20.81 8.37 -17.40
CA PRO A 407 -21.23 7.99 -16.07
C PRO A 407 -20.48 8.81 -15.01
N ILE A 408 -21.22 9.29 -14.02
CA ILE A 408 -20.68 10.11 -12.94
C ILE A 408 -20.29 9.18 -11.77
N PRO A 409 -19.01 9.09 -11.39
CA PRO A 409 -18.61 8.26 -10.26
C PRO A 409 -19.10 8.82 -8.94
N GLN A 410 -19.20 7.96 -7.92
CA GLN A 410 -19.62 8.31 -6.56
C GLN A 410 -18.45 8.19 -5.56
N LEU A 411 -18.50 8.99 -4.48
CA LEU A 411 -17.49 9.00 -3.41
C LEU A 411 -18.17 8.99 -2.04
N CYS A 412 -17.91 7.92 -1.28
CA CYS A 412 -18.17 7.84 0.15
C CYS A 412 -16.84 7.90 0.93
N LEU A 413 -16.89 8.38 2.18
CA LEU A 413 -15.71 8.54 3.04
C LEU A 413 -15.79 7.65 4.27
N ILE A 414 -14.70 6.95 4.56
CA ILE A 414 -14.59 6.05 5.71
C ILE A 414 -13.64 6.68 6.73
N ALA A 415 -14.11 6.87 7.97
CA ALA A 415 -13.33 7.53 9.01
C ALA A 415 -12.37 6.52 9.66
N HIS A 416 -11.09 6.66 9.33
CA HIS A 416 -10.04 5.67 9.53
C HIS A 416 -9.17 5.99 10.76
N PHE A 417 -9.30 5.19 11.82
CA PHE A 417 -8.60 5.37 13.09
C PHE A 417 -7.31 4.53 13.15
N ILE A 418 -6.26 5.12 13.71
CA ILE A 418 -4.89 4.57 13.62
C ILE A 418 -4.48 3.83 14.90
N LYS A 419 -4.17 2.53 14.76
CA LYS A 419 -3.47 1.69 15.76
C LYS A 419 -2.10 2.29 16.07
N ARG A 420 -1.74 2.36 17.36
CA ARG A 420 -0.49 2.98 17.84
C ARG A 420 0.00 2.30 19.12
N PRO A 421 1.33 2.14 19.29
CA PRO A 421 1.88 1.50 20.48
C PRO A 421 1.74 2.39 21.72
N GLU A 422 1.84 1.79 22.90
CA GLU A 422 1.87 2.54 24.16
C GLU A 422 3.15 3.37 24.29
N LYS A 423 3.06 4.70 24.10
CA LYS A 423 4.20 5.60 24.35
C LYS A 423 4.55 5.73 25.83
N ARG A 424 3.54 5.60 26.70
CA ARG A 424 3.67 5.64 28.17
C ARG A 424 2.85 4.50 28.76
N ILE A 425 3.52 3.57 29.43
CA ILE A 425 2.89 2.40 30.04
C ILE A 425 2.16 2.83 31.32
N ASP A 426 0.83 2.89 31.28
CA ASP A 426 0.01 3.07 32.47
C ASP A 426 0.04 1.79 33.34
N LYS A 427 0.02 1.94 34.67
CA LYS A 427 0.17 0.80 35.60
C LYS A 427 -0.98 -0.21 35.55
N THR A 428 -2.18 0.22 35.18
CA THR A 428 -3.44 -0.54 35.39
C THR A 428 -4.26 -0.75 34.12
N ILE A 429 -4.06 0.04 33.06
CA ILE A 429 -4.86 -0.05 31.81
C ILE A 429 -3.95 -0.11 30.56
N ARG A 430 -4.16 -1.11 29.70
CA ARG A 430 -3.49 -1.20 28.38
C ARG A 430 -4.05 -0.17 27.39
N HIS A 431 -3.15 0.48 26.66
CA HIS A 431 -3.41 1.48 25.62
C HIS A 431 -4.25 2.67 26.11
N LYS A 432 -4.09 3.08 27.38
CA LYS A 432 -4.92 4.13 28.01
C LYS A 432 -4.92 5.44 27.23
N GLU A 433 -3.74 5.94 26.83
CA GLU A 433 -3.63 7.17 26.03
C GLU A 433 -4.32 7.05 24.66
N LEU A 434 -4.16 5.91 23.98
CA LEU A 434 -4.81 5.63 22.70
C LEU A 434 -6.33 5.55 22.85
N ARG A 435 -6.84 4.76 23.81
CA ARG A 435 -8.28 4.67 24.13
C ARG A 435 -8.88 6.06 24.37
N TYR A 436 -8.14 6.97 25.02
CA TYR A 436 -8.58 8.33 25.27
C TYR A 436 -8.62 9.21 24.01
N ASP A 437 -7.61 9.15 23.14
CA ASP A 437 -7.59 9.89 21.87
C ASP A 437 -8.65 9.37 20.87
N LEU A 438 -8.86 8.04 20.81
CA LEU A 438 -9.91 7.41 20.01
C LEU A 438 -11.31 7.94 20.39
N ILE A 439 -11.66 7.89 21.68
CA ILE A 439 -12.97 8.39 22.15
C ILE A 439 -13.12 9.90 21.96
N LYS A 440 -12.05 10.69 22.14
CA LYS A 440 -12.09 12.14 21.84
C LYS A 440 -12.39 12.42 20.37
N ARG A 441 -11.68 11.77 19.44
CA ARG A 441 -11.91 11.93 17.99
C ARG A 441 -13.27 11.41 17.55
N GLY A 442 -13.71 10.28 18.10
CA GLY A 442 -15.05 9.74 17.86
C GLY A 442 -16.16 10.68 18.36
N LYS A 443 -15.99 11.34 19.51
CA LYS A 443 -16.93 12.37 19.99
C LYS A 443 -16.98 13.59 19.07
N VAL A 444 -15.85 14.04 18.51
CA VAL A 444 -15.80 15.11 17.50
C VAL A 444 -16.55 14.71 16.22
N LEU A 445 -16.33 13.49 15.73
CA LEU A 445 -17.02 12.96 14.54
C LEU A 445 -18.53 12.80 14.78
N ALA A 446 -18.93 12.21 15.91
CA ALA A 446 -20.34 12.07 16.30
C ALA A 446 -21.05 13.43 16.43
N TYR A 447 -20.37 14.45 16.98
CA TYR A 447 -20.91 15.81 17.06
C TYR A 447 -21.06 16.47 15.68
N LEU A 448 -20.10 16.27 14.77
CA LEU A 448 -20.22 16.71 13.37
C LEU A 448 -21.44 16.08 12.70
N LEU A 449 -21.58 14.75 12.77
CA LEU A 449 -22.69 14.01 12.17
C LEU A 449 -24.05 14.36 12.81
N LYS A 450 -24.07 14.68 14.10
CA LYS A 450 -25.28 15.14 14.78
C LYS A 450 -25.76 16.48 14.23
N ASN A 451 -24.87 17.46 14.10
CA ASN A 451 -25.24 18.86 13.82
C ASN A 451 -25.26 19.24 12.33
N HIS A 452 -24.66 18.42 11.47
CA HIS A 452 -24.52 18.70 10.04
C HIS A 452 -24.92 17.46 9.22
N SER A 453 -26.22 17.33 8.96
CA SER A 453 -26.79 16.19 8.25
C SER A 453 -26.15 15.93 6.88
N GLN A 454 -25.63 16.96 6.20
CA GLN A 454 -24.96 16.79 4.90
C GLN A 454 -23.70 15.91 4.95
N TYR A 455 -23.11 15.67 6.13
CA TYR A 455 -21.97 14.75 6.27
C TYR A 455 -22.39 13.30 6.53
N ARG A 456 -23.65 13.01 6.94
CA ARG A 456 -24.10 11.62 7.15
C ARG A 456 -24.12 10.83 5.85
N ARG A 457 -24.62 11.44 4.78
CA ARG A 457 -24.60 10.89 3.41
C ARG A 457 -23.20 10.83 2.76
N LYS A 458 -22.17 11.34 3.45
CA LYS A 458 -20.79 11.44 2.96
C LYS A 458 -19.81 10.58 3.74
N ILE A 459 -20.06 10.38 5.04
CA ILE A 459 -19.25 9.58 5.94
C ILE A 459 -20.09 8.38 6.36
N THR A 460 -19.96 7.28 5.63
CA THR A 460 -20.85 6.13 5.72
C THR A 460 -20.34 5.05 6.68
N GLY A 461 -19.03 5.00 6.91
CA GLY A 461 -18.43 3.98 7.77
C GLY A 461 -17.22 4.43 8.60
N ILE A 462 -16.78 3.51 9.47
CA ILE A 462 -15.64 3.65 10.38
C ILE A 462 -14.67 2.49 10.16
N ASP A 463 -13.37 2.76 10.29
CA ASP A 463 -12.31 1.78 10.16
C ASP A 463 -11.26 1.91 11.26
N ALA A 464 -10.52 0.83 11.53
CA ALA A 464 -9.33 0.82 12.37
C ALA A 464 -8.19 0.00 11.75
N ALA A 465 -7.04 0.64 11.55
CA ALA A 465 -5.93 0.11 10.76
C ALA A 465 -4.56 0.65 11.21
N SER A 466 -3.54 0.49 10.35
CA SER A 466 -2.12 0.44 10.71
C SER A 466 -1.73 -0.87 11.40
N SER A 467 -0.49 -0.97 11.89
CA SER A 467 0.13 -2.23 12.31
C SER A 467 -0.71 -2.95 13.38
N GLU A 468 -0.93 -4.25 13.18
CA GLU A 468 -1.70 -5.07 14.12
C GLU A 468 -0.97 -5.30 15.44
N PHE A 469 0.37 -5.30 15.42
CA PHE A 469 1.20 -5.39 16.61
C PHE A 469 1.10 -4.16 17.53
N ASP A 470 0.66 -3.01 17.00
CA ASP A 470 0.61 -1.75 17.75
C ASP A 470 -0.61 -1.62 18.68
N ALA A 471 -1.77 -2.21 18.32
CA ALA A 471 -2.97 -2.19 19.17
C ALA A 471 -4.01 -3.26 18.77
N PRO A 472 -4.46 -4.14 19.70
CA PRO A 472 -5.46 -5.17 19.42
C PRO A 472 -6.92 -4.62 19.35
N PRO A 473 -7.88 -5.39 18.79
CA PRO A 473 -9.26 -4.92 18.56
C PRO A 473 -10.02 -4.45 19.81
N GLU A 474 -9.73 -5.05 20.98
CA GLU A 474 -10.24 -4.61 22.29
C GLU A 474 -10.01 -3.11 22.58
N VAL A 475 -9.01 -2.48 21.96
CA VAL A 475 -8.69 -1.05 22.11
C VAL A 475 -9.75 -0.18 21.43
N PHE A 476 -10.32 -0.67 20.32
CA PHE A 476 -11.26 0.04 19.45
C PHE A 476 -12.72 -0.31 19.74
N ALA A 477 -12.98 -1.45 20.37
CA ALA A 477 -14.32 -1.93 20.74
C ALA A 477 -15.26 -0.84 21.34
N PRO A 478 -14.84 0.03 22.30
CA PRO A 478 -15.70 1.08 22.83
C PRO A 478 -15.97 2.22 21.83
N LEU A 479 -15.03 2.50 20.92
CA LEU A 479 -15.21 3.49 19.84
C LEU A 479 -16.23 2.99 18.81
N PHE A 480 -16.14 1.73 18.38
CA PHE A 480 -17.06 1.15 17.40
C PHE A 480 -18.50 1.18 17.93
N ARG A 481 -18.72 0.73 19.18
CA ARG A 481 -20.02 0.83 19.87
C ARG A 481 -20.51 2.28 19.99
N MET A 482 -19.63 3.24 20.31
CA MET A 482 -20.00 4.66 20.38
C MET A 482 -20.42 5.22 19.02
N MET A 483 -19.71 4.89 17.93
CA MET A 483 -20.04 5.37 16.59
C MET A 483 -21.32 4.73 16.04
N ARG A 484 -21.60 3.48 16.41
CA ARG A 484 -22.89 2.81 16.12
C ARG A 484 -24.05 3.51 16.82
N ARG A 485 -23.88 3.88 18.10
CA ARG A 485 -24.85 4.75 18.83
C ARG A 485 -24.97 6.16 18.24
N ALA A 486 -23.97 6.63 17.49
CA ALA A 486 -24.00 7.91 16.77
C ALA A 486 -24.66 7.83 15.38
N GLY A 487 -25.11 6.66 14.95
CA GLY A 487 -25.81 6.46 13.68
C GLY A 487 -24.92 6.12 12.48
N ILE A 488 -23.65 5.71 12.69
CA ILE A 488 -22.90 5.03 11.64
C ILE A 488 -23.49 3.63 11.45
N GLN A 489 -23.79 3.28 10.20
CA GLN A 489 -24.30 1.97 9.79
C GLN A 489 -23.17 0.96 9.64
N HIS A 490 -22.07 1.34 8.97
CA HIS A 490 -21.06 0.42 8.45
C HIS A 490 -19.71 0.48 9.18
N PHE A 491 -19.08 -0.67 9.37
CA PHE A 491 -17.80 -0.82 10.07
C PHE A 491 -16.86 -1.76 9.32
N THR A 492 -15.59 -1.40 9.28
CA THR A 492 -14.52 -2.29 8.83
C THR A 492 -13.36 -2.27 9.83
N TYR A 493 -12.52 -3.29 9.82
CA TYR A 493 -11.36 -3.40 10.70
C TYR A 493 -10.27 -4.20 9.99
N HIS A 494 -9.05 -3.67 9.90
CA HIS A 494 -7.93 -4.42 9.33
C HIS A 494 -7.45 -5.49 10.32
N ALA A 495 -7.56 -6.76 9.96
CA ALA A 495 -7.15 -7.86 10.81
C ALA A 495 -6.62 -9.06 10.03
N GLY A 496 -5.58 -9.70 10.57
CA GLY A 496 -4.92 -10.86 9.95
C GLY A 496 -4.11 -10.53 8.70
N GLU A 497 -3.67 -9.29 8.52
CA GLU A 497 -2.70 -8.88 7.50
C GLU A 497 -1.26 -9.18 7.92
N ASP A 498 -0.88 -8.74 9.12
CA ASP A 498 0.47 -8.77 9.69
C ASP A 498 0.46 -9.50 11.05
N PHE A 499 1.29 -10.53 11.20
CA PHE A 499 1.19 -11.49 12.31
C PHE A 499 2.44 -12.38 12.46
N TYR A 500 2.64 -13.01 13.63
CA TYR A 500 3.77 -13.91 13.88
C TYR A 500 3.48 -15.38 13.51
N HIS A 501 2.26 -15.91 13.71
CA HIS A 501 1.98 -17.37 13.78
C HIS A 501 0.80 -17.88 12.91
N VAL A 502 0.12 -17.01 12.14
CA VAL A 502 -1.19 -17.24 11.48
C VAL A 502 -2.34 -17.38 12.48
N LEU A 503 -2.21 -18.20 13.54
CA LEU A 503 -3.24 -18.33 14.59
C LEU A 503 -3.52 -17.02 15.32
N ASP A 504 -2.53 -16.14 15.45
CA ASP A 504 -2.68 -14.77 15.94
C ASP A 504 -3.42 -13.87 14.93
N GLY A 505 -3.15 -14.00 13.63
CA GLY A 505 -3.93 -13.31 12.60
C GLY A 505 -5.41 -13.75 12.59
N LEU A 506 -5.65 -15.06 12.72
CA LEU A 506 -7.00 -15.62 12.86
C LEU A 506 -7.68 -15.16 14.16
N ARG A 507 -6.92 -15.11 15.26
CA ARG A 507 -7.40 -14.54 16.53
C ARG A 507 -7.74 -13.07 16.39
N ALA A 508 -6.91 -12.27 15.72
CA ALA A 508 -7.16 -10.84 15.50
C ALA A 508 -8.44 -10.59 14.68
N ILE A 509 -8.68 -11.40 13.64
CA ILE A 509 -9.95 -11.37 12.87
C ILE A 509 -11.14 -11.71 13.77
N TYR A 510 -11.03 -12.78 14.57
CA TYR A 510 -12.09 -13.19 15.51
C TYR A 510 -12.38 -12.12 16.57
N GLU A 511 -11.33 -11.55 17.17
CA GLU A 511 -11.40 -10.46 18.14
C GLU A 511 -11.99 -9.19 17.53
N ALA A 512 -11.67 -8.86 16.27
CA ALA A 512 -12.30 -7.75 15.56
C ALA A 512 -13.81 -7.96 15.42
N ILE A 513 -14.25 -9.11 14.90
CA ILE A 513 -15.66 -9.46 14.73
C ILE A 513 -16.40 -9.40 16.08
N HIS A 514 -15.85 -10.02 17.11
CA HIS A 514 -16.55 -10.21 18.39
C HIS A 514 -16.43 -9.04 19.37
N PHE A 515 -15.28 -8.35 19.45
CA PHE A 515 -15.09 -7.27 20.42
C PHE A 515 -15.60 -5.93 19.88
N CYS A 516 -15.42 -5.65 18.59
CA CYS A 516 -15.98 -4.45 17.94
C CYS A 516 -17.47 -4.61 17.55
N ASP A 517 -18.06 -5.80 17.78
CA ASP A 517 -19.45 -6.13 17.48
C ASP A 517 -19.74 -5.87 15.99
N LEU A 518 -18.96 -6.47 15.10
CA LEU A 518 -19.19 -6.41 13.64
C LEU A 518 -20.40 -7.28 13.27
N ARG A 519 -21.18 -6.81 12.30
CA ARG A 519 -22.51 -7.30 11.93
C ARG A 519 -22.60 -7.59 10.44
N THR A 520 -23.74 -8.14 9.98
CA THR A 520 -24.05 -8.30 8.55
C THR A 520 -23.64 -7.07 7.74
N GLY A 521 -22.82 -7.28 6.71
CA GLY A 521 -22.31 -6.23 5.82
C GLY A 521 -21.05 -5.51 6.31
N ASP A 522 -20.71 -5.57 7.61
CA ASP A 522 -19.42 -5.10 8.12
C ASP A 522 -18.28 -5.96 7.55
N ARG A 523 -17.06 -5.41 7.51
CA ARG A 523 -15.96 -5.98 6.73
C ARG A 523 -14.67 -6.16 7.54
N ILE A 524 -13.81 -7.05 7.05
CA ILE A 524 -12.44 -7.23 7.54
C ILE A 524 -11.48 -6.84 6.42
N GLY A 525 -10.56 -5.91 6.72
CA GLY A 525 -9.48 -5.52 5.83
C GLY A 525 -8.43 -6.63 5.71
N HIS A 526 -8.04 -6.97 4.48
CA HIS A 526 -7.03 -7.95 4.07
C HIS A 526 -7.39 -9.41 4.40
N ALA A 527 -7.62 -9.75 5.67
CA ALA A 527 -7.87 -11.12 6.14
C ALA A 527 -6.84 -12.18 5.69
N THR A 528 -5.61 -11.80 5.32
CA THR A 528 -4.57 -12.66 4.72
C THR A 528 -4.38 -13.98 5.47
N ALA A 529 -4.35 -13.96 6.81
CA ALA A 529 -4.22 -15.13 7.67
C ALA A 529 -5.29 -16.20 7.43
N SER A 530 -6.50 -15.82 6.98
CA SER A 530 -7.59 -16.76 6.68
C SER A 530 -7.42 -17.50 5.35
N GLY A 531 -6.65 -16.96 4.40
CA GLY A 531 -6.46 -17.54 3.06
C GLY A 531 -5.05 -18.03 2.76
N LEU A 532 -4.05 -17.59 3.53
CA LEU A 532 -2.65 -17.93 3.29
C LEU A 532 -2.40 -19.45 3.34
N SER A 533 -1.58 -19.96 2.43
CA SER A 533 -1.11 -21.34 2.49
C SER A 533 -0.18 -21.53 3.70
N VAL A 534 -0.66 -22.20 4.75
CA VAL A 534 0.12 -22.60 5.93
C VAL A 534 1.40 -23.36 5.53
N HIS A 535 1.32 -24.14 4.44
CA HIS A 535 2.44 -24.85 3.86
C HIS A 535 3.53 -23.92 3.31
N LEU A 536 3.18 -22.90 2.52
CA LEU A 536 4.15 -21.92 2.01
C LEU A 536 4.70 -21.06 3.14
N TRP A 537 3.84 -20.58 4.03
CA TRP A 537 4.23 -19.83 5.23
C TRP A 537 5.26 -20.59 6.08
N SER A 538 5.05 -21.89 6.31
CA SER A 538 5.99 -22.74 7.06
C SER A 538 7.39 -22.85 6.42
N LYS A 539 7.50 -22.69 5.09
CA LYS A 539 8.80 -22.68 4.40
C LYS A 539 9.56 -21.36 4.57
N VAL A 540 8.85 -20.25 4.82
CA VAL A 540 9.43 -18.92 5.05
C VAL A 540 9.87 -18.77 6.50
N ILE A 541 9.05 -19.20 7.46
CA ILE A 541 9.35 -19.10 8.90
C ILE A 541 10.30 -20.21 9.38
N GLY A 542 10.21 -21.41 8.81
CA GLY A 542 10.95 -22.57 9.27
C GLY A 542 10.39 -23.19 10.56
N ASN A 543 11.20 -24.02 11.21
CA ASN A 543 10.79 -24.85 12.35
C ASN A 543 10.90 -24.15 13.72
N SER A 544 11.15 -22.84 13.75
CA SER A 544 11.45 -22.11 14.98
C SER A 544 10.94 -20.67 14.87
N LEU A 545 9.84 -20.39 15.56
CA LEU A 545 9.20 -19.06 15.57
C LEU A 545 9.48 -18.35 16.89
N ARG A 546 9.80 -17.06 16.82
CA ARG A 546 9.83 -16.16 17.98
C ARG A 546 8.52 -15.42 18.11
N ILE A 547 7.92 -15.46 19.30
CA ILE A 547 6.63 -14.83 19.61
C ILE A 547 6.63 -14.33 21.06
N LYS A 548 5.79 -13.34 21.38
CA LYS A 548 5.58 -12.94 22.78
C LYS A 548 4.86 -14.05 23.54
N LYS A 549 5.32 -14.37 24.75
CA LYS A 549 4.79 -15.42 25.63
C LYS A 549 3.26 -15.35 25.79
N GLY A 550 2.75 -14.13 25.99
CA GLY A 550 1.32 -13.89 26.13
C GLY A 550 0.53 -14.00 24.82
N ASP A 551 1.10 -13.58 23.69
CA ASP A 551 0.46 -13.75 22.38
C ASP A 551 0.31 -15.24 22.03
N HIS A 552 1.30 -16.08 22.38
CA HIS A 552 1.19 -17.54 22.22
C HIS A 552 0.10 -18.15 23.12
N MET A 553 0.05 -17.78 24.40
CA MET A 553 -1.00 -18.25 25.32
C MET A 553 -2.40 -17.85 24.82
N ASP A 554 -2.58 -16.60 24.38
CA ASP A 554 -3.85 -16.10 23.84
C ASP A 554 -4.25 -16.84 22.54
N ASN A 555 -3.29 -17.19 21.66
CA ASN A 555 -3.55 -18.00 20.47
C ASN A 555 -4.05 -19.42 20.82
N LEU A 556 -3.48 -20.03 21.86
CA LEU A 556 -3.89 -21.34 22.36
C LEU A 556 -5.29 -21.30 23.01
N ILE A 557 -5.59 -20.25 23.79
CA ILE A 557 -6.94 -19.98 24.34
C ILE A 557 -7.96 -19.80 23.21
N PHE A 558 -7.61 -19.06 22.16
CA PHE A 558 -8.45 -18.88 20.96
C PHE A 558 -8.71 -20.21 20.23
N CYS A 559 -7.69 -21.07 20.07
CA CYS A 559 -7.87 -22.39 19.46
C CYS A 559 -8.81 -23.27 20.28
N TYR A 560 -8.61 -23.34 21.61
CA TYR A 560 -9.52 -24.04 22.51
C TYR A 560 -10.97 -23.54 22.33
N HIS A 561 -11.16 -22.21 22.36
CA HIS A 561 -12.46 -21.58 22.21
C HIS A 561 -13.16 -22.00 20.90
N LEU A 562 -12.47 -21.92 19.76
CA LEU A 562 -13.05 -22.32 18.47
C LEU A 562 -13.36 -23.83 18.41
N ILE A 563 -12.45 -24.69 18.86
CA ILE A 563 -12.63 -26.15 18.83
C ILE A 563 -13.84 -26.55 19.67
N MET A 564 -14.00 -25.97 20.87
CA MET A 564 -15.12 -26.26 21.77
C MET A 564 -16.44 -25.67 21.27
N LYS A 565 -16.44 -24.40 20.84
CA LYS A 565 -17.64 -23.67 20.40
C LYS A 565 -18.24 -24.22 19.11
N TYR A 566 -17.40 -24.56 18.12
CA TYR A 566 -17.82 -25.09 16.82
C TYR A 566 -17.72 -26.62 16.72
N ARG A 567 -17.34 -27.29 17.83
CA ARG A 567 -17.21 -28.76 17.93
C ARG A 567 -16.36 -29.36 16.81
N ILE A 568 -15.16 -28.81 16.59
CA ILE A 568 -14.25 -29.22 15.51
C ILE A 568 -13.68 -30.62 15.82
N ILE A 569 -14.41 -31.67 15.42
CA ILE A 569 -14.12 -33.08 15.78
C ILE A 569 -12.65 -33.47 15.52
N PRO A 570 -12.03 -33.18 14.35
CA PRO A 570 -10.63 -33.55 14.08
C PRO A 570 -9.59 -32.92 15.02
N LEU A 571 -9.98 -31.90 15.79
CA LEU A 571 -9.09 -31.16 16.70
C LEU A 571 -9.35 -31.45 18.18
N GLN A 572 -10.36 -32.24 18.54
CA GLN A 572 -10.63 -32.55 19.95
C GLN A 572 -9.44 -33.23 20.65
N GLY A 573 -8.66 -34.03 19.93
CA GLY A 573 -7.44 -34.65 20.44
C GLY A 573 -6.30 -33.68 20.80
N THR A 574 -6.33 -32.42 20.33
CA THR A 574 -5.30 -31.42 20.68
C THR A 574 -5.61 -30.70 22.00
N ILE A 575 -6.85 -30.78 22.50
CA ILE A 575 -7.31 -30.05 23.70
C ILE A 575 -6.47 -30.32 24.96
N PRO A 576 -6.03 -31.55 25.29
CA PRO A 576 -5.17 -31.79 26.45
C PRO A 576 -3.82 -31.08 26.36
N TYR A 577 -3.20 -31.07 25.17
CA TYR A 577 -1.91 -30.41 24.92
C TYR A 577 -2.04 -28.89 25.01
N ILE A 578 -3.08 -28.33 24.40
CA ILE A 578 -3.44 -26.91 24.51
C ILE A 578 -3.63 -26.52 25.98
N SER A 579 -4.40 -27.30 26.74
CA SER A 579 -4.72 -27.00 28.14
C SER A 579 -3.50 -27.08 29.05
N ASN A 580 -2.62 -28.06 28.81
CA ASN A 580 -1.36 -28.21 29.55
C ASN A 580 -0.44 -27.01 29.32
N GLU A 581 -0.25 -26.60 28.06
CA GLU A 581 0.65 -25.49 27.75
C GLU A 581 0.10 -24.14 28.20
N VAL A 582 -1.22 -23.91 28.06
CA VAL A 582 -1.88 -22.73 28.63
C VAL A 582 -1.73 -22.68 30.16
N SER A 583 -1.79 -23.81 30.86
CA SER A 583 -1.56 -23.86 32.32
C SER A 583 -0.12 -23.45 32.69
N ASN A 584 0.88 -23.97 31.98
CA ASN A 584 2.29 -23.61 32.17
C ASN A 584 2.52 -22.11 31.94
N LEU A 585 2.05 -21.60 30.80
CA LEU A 585 2.15 -20.18 30.44
C LEU A 585 1.42 -19.29 31.46
N CYS A 586 0.20 -19.65 31.86
CA CYS A 586 -0.58 -18.94 32.88
C CYS A 586 0.20 -18.79 34.19
N PHE A 587 0.78 -19.87 34.71
CA PHE A 587 1.55 -19.82 35.97
C PHE A 587 2.77 -18.90 35.84
N THR A 588 3.55 -19.01 34.76
CA THR A 588 4.73 -18.14 34.58
C THR A 588 4.34 -16.66 34.44
N LEU A 589 3.25 -16.36 33.72
CA LEU A 589 2.75 -15.01 33.45
C LEU A 589 2.13 -14.35 34.70
N TYR A 590 1.19 -15.04 35.36
CA TYR A 590 0.36 -14.44 36.42
C TYR A 590 0.76 -14.85 37.84
N ASN A 591 1.64 -15.85 38.01
CA ASN A 591 1.99 -16.45 39.30
C ASN A 591 0.78 -17.05 40.06
N GLU A 592 -0.24 -17.45 39.30
CA GLU A 592 -1.46 -18.10 39.76
C GLU A 592 -1.94 -19.08 38.67
N TYR A 593 -2.61 -20.16 39.10
CA TYR A 593 -3.30 -21.07 38.19
C TYR A 593 -4.77 -20.65 38.04
N PHE A 594 -5.18 -20.39 36.81
CA PHE A 594 -6.58 -20.25 36.44
C PHE A 594 -7.01 -21.46 35.59
N SER A 595 -8.26 -21.92 35.74
CA SER A 595 -8.79 -22.97 34.88
C SER A 595 -8.97 -22.46 33.44
N MET A 596 -9.01 -23.39 32.47
CA MET A 596 -9.16 -23.06 31.05
C MET A 596 -10.39 -22.19 30.78
N GLU A 597 -11.54 -22.54 31.38
CA GLU A 597 -12.80 -21.78 31.30
C GLU A 597 -12.66 -20.36 31.88
N VAL A 598 -11.91 -20.18 32.97
CA VAL A 598 -11.66 -18.86 33.57
C VAL A 598 -10.79 -17.99 32.65
N LEU A 599 -9.77 -18.57 32.03
CA LEU A 599 -8.89 -17.86 31.08
C LEU A 599 -9.63 -17.49 29.79
N GLU A 600 -10.42 -18.42 29.24
CA GLU A 600 -11.31 -18.19 28.10
C GLU A 600 -12.30 -17.06 28.39
N ARG A 601 -12.99 -17.12 29.54
CA ARG A 601 -13.93 -16.07 29.98
C ARG A 601 -13.25 -14.72 30.19
N ALA A 602 -12.03 -14.70 30.74
CA ALA A 602 -11.25 -13.48 30.94
C ALA A 602 -10.76 -12.86 29.61
N TRP A 603 -10.36 -13.69 28.64
CA TRP A 603 -10.03 -13.26 27.28
C TRP A 603 -11.27 -12.69 26.56
N LEU A 604 -12.40 -13.40 26.58
CA LEU A 604 -13.65 -12.91 25.97
C LEU A 604 -14.17 -11.62 26.62
N MET A 605 -13.90 -11.40 27.91
CA MET A 605 -14.29 -10.17 28.62
C MET A 605 -13.50 -8.93 28.16
N ARG A 606 -12.38 -9.08 27.42
CA ARG A 606 -11.58 -7.95 26.91
C ARG A 606 -12.31 -7.01 25.93
N GLN A 607 -13.47 -7.43 25.42
CA GLN A 607 -14.43 -6.54 24.74
C GLN A 607 -14.94 -5.37 25.60
N CYS A 608 -14.87 -5.47 26.93
CA CYS A 608 -15.25 -4.42 27.86
C CYS A 608 -14.17 -3.33 27.94
N CYS A 609 -14.56 -2.07 28.11
CA CYS A 609 -13.57 -0.99 28.27
C CYS A 609 -12.89 -1.09 29.66
N PRO A 610 -11.57 -1.36 29.76
CA PRO A 610 -10.90 -1.47 31.06
C PRO A 610 -10.93 -0.16 31.86
N VAL A 611 -11.02 1.00 31.20
CA VAL A 611 -11.19 2.31 31.85
C VAL A 611 -12.48 2.34 32.70
N HIS A 612 -13.55 1.72 32.20
CA HIS A 612 -14.84 1.67 32.88
C HIS A 612 -14.97 0.42 33.78
N THR A 613 -14.40 -0.72 33.38
CA THR A 613 -14.55 -2.01 34.09
C THR A 613 -13.65 -2.16 35.31
N LEU A 614 -12.45 -1.56 35.29
CA LEU A 614 -11.51 -1.62 36.42
C LEU A 614 -11.67 -0.46 37.42
N GLU A 615 -12.49 0.54 37.10
CA GLU A 615 -12.85 1.62 38.02
C GLU A 615 -14.02 1.19 38.92
N SER A 616 -13.85 1.36 40.23
CA SER A 616 -14.84 1.02 41.26
C SER A 616 -15.80 2.18 41.55
N ASN A 617 -15.34 3.43 41.44
CA ASN A 617 -16.15 4.63 41.70
C ASN A 617 -16.56 5.34 40.40
N LYS A 618 -17.87 5.40 40.16
CA LYS A 618 -18.44 6.05 38.97
C LYS A 618 -18.11 7.55 38.88
N GLU A 619 -17.92 8.24 40.01
CA GLU A 619 -17.61 9.67 40.00
C GLU A 619 -16.17 9.97 39.54
N ASN A 620 -15.22 9.07 39.83
CA ASN A 620 -13.84 9.20 39.35
C ASN A 620 -13.80 9.33 37.82
N ILE A 621 -14.44 8.38 37.13
CA ILE A 621 -14.46 8.36 35.65
C ILE A 621 -15.36 9.46 35.06
N ARG A 622 -16.44 9.88 35.73
CA ARG A 622 -17.32 10.98 35.28
C ARG A 622 -16.57 12.30 35.05
N SER A 623 -15.51 12.56 35.84
CA SER A 623 -14.64 13.72 35.65
C SER A 623 -13.81 13.69 34.36
N VAL A 624 -13.70 12.52 33.71
CA VAL A 624 -12.84 12.29 32.55
C VAL A 624 -13.64 12.37 31.25
N SER A 625 -13.09 13.09 30.25
CA SER A 625 -13.69 13.28 28.92
C SER A 625 -14.11 12.01 28.14
N VAL A 626 -13.72 10.81 28.60
CA VAL A 626 -13.99 9.51 27.97
C VAL A 626 -15.19 8.76 28.59
N PHE A 627 -15.82 9.32 29.62
CA PHE A 627 -16.99 8.71 30.23
C PHE A 627 -18.14 8.49 29.22
N ASP A 628 -18.84 7.37 29.41
CA ASP A 628 -20.02 6.93 28.68
C ASP A 628 -20.81 5.97 29.61
N ASN A 629 -22.12 6.18 29.75
CA ASN A 629 -22.94 5.37 30.67
C ASN A 629 -23.16 3.93 30.17
N ASN A 630 -23.22 3.71 28.85
CA ASN A 630 -23.41 2.38 28.28
C ASN A 630 -22.14 1.55 28.51
N GLU A 631 -20.96 2.11 28.24
CA GLU A 631 -19.68 1.44 28.51
C GLU A 631 -19.46 1.16 30.02
N TRP A 632 -20.05 1.95 30.92
CA TRP A 632 -20.07 1.66 32.35
C TRP A 632 -20.95 0.45 32.71
N ASN A 633 -22.12 0.33 32.09
CA ASN A 633 -23.05 -0.77 32.37
C ASN A 633 -22.70 -2.07 31.62
N PHE A 634 -22.03 -1.97 30.47
CA PHE A 634 -21.79 -3.04 29.49
C PHE A 634 -21.27 -4.36 30.10
N VAL A 635 -20.38 -4.29 31.10
CA VAL A 635 -19.82 -5.49 31.78
C VAL A 635 -20.89 -6.29 32.57
N VAL A 636 -21.91 -5.60 33.10
CA VAL A 636 -23.07 -6.22 33.75
C VAL A 636 -24.10 -6.66 32.71
N GLU A 637 -24.39 -5.80 31.72
CA GLU A 637 -25.37 -6.08 30.65
C GLU A 637 -24.99 -7.32 29.81
N LYS A 638 -23.69 -7.59 29.64
CA LYS A 638 -23.17 -8.80 28.98
C LYS A 638 -23.01 -10.01 29.93
N ASN A 639 -23.49 -9.93 31.17
CA ASN A 639 -23.42 -10.98 32.20
C ASN A 639 -21.99 -11.50 32.50
N TRP A 640 -20.96 -10.68 32.27
CA TRP A 640 -19.59 -11.05 32.66
C TRP A 640 -19.44 -11.09 34.18
N ILE A 641 -20.12 -10.17 34.87
CA ILE A 641 -20.27 -10.07 36.32
C ILE A 641 -21.76 -9.93 36.68
N LYS A 642 -22.17 -10.36 37.88
CA LYS A 642 -23.55 -10.15 38.37
C LYS A 642 -23.81 -8.71 38.79
N GLU A 643 -22.88 -8.12 39.54
CA GLU A 643 -22.92 -6.73 39.97
C GLU A 643 -21.50 -6.18 40.21
N ARG A 644 -21.35 -4.86 40.16
CA ARG A 644 -20.04 -4.19 40.35
C ARG A 644 -19.51 -4.18 41.80
N LYS A 645 -20.29 -4.61 42.78
CA LYS A 645 -19.89 -4.62 44.20
C LYS A 645 -19.01 -5.81 44.60
N LEU A 646 -19.03 -6.90 43.81
CA LEU A 646 -18.39 -8.18 44.13
C LEU A 646 -17.30 -8.55 43.10
N LEU A 647 -16.54 -7.57 42.63
CA LEU A 647 -15.60 -7.74 41.51
C LEU A 647 -14.38 -8.61 41.84
N THR A 648 -13.81 -8.45 43.04
CA THR A 648 -12.56 -9.10 43.44
C THR A 648 -12.66 -10.61 43.54
N ASP A 649 -13.83 -11.15 43.84
CA ASP A 649 -13.99 -12.58 44.13
C ASP A 649 -14.23 -13.42 42.86
N ASN A 650 -14.41 -12.77 41.70
CA ASN A 650 -14.63 -13.41 40.42
C ASN A 650 -13.29 -13.77 39.75
N PRO A 651 -12.94 -15.07 39.56
CA PRO A 651 -11.65 -15.47 38.99
C PRO A 651 -11.39 -14.92 37.58
N ALA A 652 -12.43 -14.83 36.73
CA ALA A 652 -12.28 -14.29 35.38
C ALA A 652 -12.05 -12.78 35.40
N TRP A 653 -12.59 -12.06 36.39
CA TRP A 653 -12.27 -10.65 36.61
C TRP A 653 -10.83 -10.47 37.11
N ARG A 654 -10.36 -11.30 38.05
CA ARG A 654 -8.96 -11.28 38.51
C ARG A 654 -7.98 -11.56 37.37
N ALA A 655 -8.26 -12.54 36.50
CA ALA A 655 -7.43 -12.84 35.33
C ALA A 655 -7.44 -11.71 34.28
N PHE A 656 -8.58 -11.06 34.05
CA PHE A 656 -8.68 -9.88 33.19
C PHE A 656 -7.94 -8.65 33.75
N GLU A 657 -8.03 -8.40 35.05
CA GLU A 657 -7.25 -7.37 35.71
C GLU A 657 -5.74 -7.69 35.60
N ALA A 658 -5.37 -8.95 35.83
CA ALA A 658 -4.00 -9.44 35.70
C ALA A 658 -3.44 -9.22 34.28
N TYR A 659 -4.22 -9.41 33.22
CA TYR A 659 -3.82 -9.10 31.84
C TYR A 659 -3.43 -7.62 31.65
N HIS A 660 -4.08 -6.70 32.37
CA HIS A 660 -3.81 -5.26 32.28
C HIS A 660 -2.75 -4.73 33.26
N ARG A 661 -2.46 -5.39 34.39
CA ARG A 661 -1.43 -4.94 35.35
C ARG A 661 -0.03 -4.90 34.73
N LYS A 662 0.70 -3.79 34.89
CA LYS A 662 2.03 -3.55 34.27
C LYS A 662 3.02 -4.72 34.48
N GLN A 663 3.13 -5.24 35.71
CA GLN A 663 4.07 -6.33 36.06
C GLN A 663 3.88 -7.57 35.17
N ASN A 664 2.63 -7.89 34.86
CA ASN A 664 2.30 -9.03 34.02
C ASN A 664 2.50 -8.72 32.53
N ARG A 665 2.42 -7.44 32.10
CA ARG A 665 2.75 -7.04 30.72
C ARG A 665 4.22 -7.27 30.38
N GLU A 666 5.11 -7.04 31.34
CA GLU A 666 6.56 -7.26 31.15
C GLU A 666 6.83 -8.75 30.86
N LYS A 667 6.21 -9.66 31.64
CA LYS A 667 6.23 -11.12 31.37
C LYS A 667 5.49 -11.53 30.09
N PHE A 668 4.35 -10.89 29.79
CA PHE A 668 3.54 -11.14 28.59
C PHE A 668 4.33 -10.87 27.31
N ASN A 669 5.12 -9.79 27.32
CA ASN A 669 5.92 -9.33 26.19
C ASN A 669 7.30 -10.03 26.09
N GLU A 670 7.65 -10.92 27.02
CA GLU A 670 8.86 -11.73 26.96
C GLU A 670 8.84 -12.61 25.70
N ILE A 671 9.92 -12.59 24.92
CA ILE A 671 10.02 -13.36 23.68
C ILE A 671 10.39 -14.81 24.00
N ILE A 672 9.53 -15.74 23.62
CA ILE A 672 9.80 -17.17 23.64
C ILE A 672 10.06 -17.68 22.22
N THR A 673 10.70 -18.85 22.12
CA THR A 673 10.88 -19.58 20.86
C THR A 673 10.05 -20.85 20.93
N ILE A 674 9.23 -21.11 19.90
CA ILE A 674 8.36 -22.30 19.79
C ILE A 674 8.60 -23.01 18.45
N ASP A 675 8.30 -24.31 18.37
CA ASP A 675 7.99 -24.93 17.07
C ASP A 675 6.53 -24.55 16.72
N PRO A 676 6.29 -23.83 15.61
CA PRO A 676 4.94 -23.39 15.24
C PRO A 676 3.95 -24.54 15.01
N PHE A 677 4.42 -25.78 14.83
CA PHE A 677 3.60 -26.96 14.59
C PHE A 677 3.77 -28.07 15.66
N GLU A 678 4.23 -27.72 16.86
CA GLU A 678 4.33 -28.68 17.97
C GLU A 678 2.94 -29.22 18.35
N ILE A 679 2.02 -28.31 18.73
CA ILE A 679 0.68 -28.64 19.24
C ILE A 679 -0.35 -28.84 18.12
N LEU A 680 -0.41 -27.96 17.12
CA LEU A 680 -1.30 -28.07 15.96
C LEU A 680 -0.48 -28.29 14.69
N LYS A 681 -0.82 -29.30 13.88
CA LYS A 681 -0.17 -29.56 12.58
C LYS A 681 -0.73 -28.64 11.49
N LYS A 682 -0.09 -28.60 10.31
CA LYS A 682 -0.40 -27.63 9.24
C LYS A 682 -1.85 -27.71 8.77
N GLU A 683 -2.32 -28.94 8.61
CA GLU A 683 -3.68 -29.31 8.21
C GLU A 683 -4.70 -28.92 9.29
N GLN A 684 -4.29 -28.96 10.57
CA GLN A 684 -5.12 -28.58 11.71
C GLN A 684 -5.26 -27.05 11.80
N VAL A 685 -4.21 -26.29 11.49
CA VAL A 685 -4.29 -24.83 11.32
C VAL A 685 -5.22 -24.46 10.15
N GLU A 686 -5.17 -25.21 9.03
CA GLU A 686 -6.11 -25.03 7.90
C GLU A 686 -7.58 -25.29 8.31
N GLN A 687 -7.85 -26.27 9.19
CA GLN A 687 -9.21 -26.43 9.75
C GLN A 687 -9.66 -25.23 10.59
N ILE A 688 -8.75 -24.55 11.31
CA ILE A 688 -9.07 -23.31 12.04
C ILE A 688 -9.35 -22.16 11.05
N GLN A 689 -8.58 -22.04 9.96
CA GLN A 689 -8.86 -21.07 8.87
C GLN A 689 -10.28 -21.28 8.30
N LEU A 690 -10.61 -22.51 7.90
CA LEU A 690 -11.92 -22.86 7.34
C LEU A 690 -13.08 -22.62 8.33
N THR A 691 -12.87 -22.91 9.62
CA THR A 691 -13.89 -22.66 10.66
C THR A 691 -14.14 -21.16 10.85
N LEU A 692 -13.09 -20.33 10.79
CA LEU A 692 -13.23 -18.88 10.89
C LEU A 692 -13.93 -18.29 9.64
N LEU A 693 -13.59 -18.78 8.45
CA LEU A 693 -14.26 -18.39 7.20
C LEU A 693 -15.74 -18.77 7.20
N GLN A 694 -16.09 -19.96 7.71
CA GLN A 694 -17.49 -20.35 7.93
C GLN A 694 -18.21 -19.38 8.86
N LEU A 695 -17.62 -19.04 10.02
CA LEU A 695 -18.19 -18.06 10.95
C LEU A 695 -18.41 -16.69 10.30
N MET A 696 -17.43 -16.21 9.52
CA MET A 696 -17.54 -14.95 8.78
C MET A 696 -18.70 -15.01 7.77
N SER A 697 -18.84 -16.13 7.05
CA SER A 697 -19.92 -16.36 6.09
C SER A 697 -21.30 -16.42 6.76
N GLU A 698 -21.43 -17.12 7.89
CA GLU A 698 -22.67 -17.23 8.68
C GLU A 698 -23.12 -15.88 9.29
N LYS A 699 -22.18 -14.95 9.47
CA LYS A 699 -22.41 -13.60 9.97
C LYS A 699 -22.50 -12.53 8.87
N GLU A 700 -22.34 -12.92 7.61
CA GLU A 700 -22.23 -12.01 6.46
C GLU A 700 -21.16 -10.92 6.67
N ILE A 701 -20.02 -11.29 7.27
CA ILE A 701 -18.83 -10.46 7.38
C ILE A 701 -18.02 -10.56 6.09
N VAL A 702 -17.83 -9.45 5.40
CA VAL A 702 -17.17 -9.39 4.09
C VAL A 702 -15.65 -9.30 4.24
N ILE A 703 -14.89 -9.82 3.28
CA ILE A 703 -13.44 -9.63 3.20
C ILE A 703 -13.13 -8.54 2.16
N GLU A 704 -12.37 -7.53 2.56
CA GLU A 704 -11.74 -6.59 1.61
C GLU A 704 -10.37 -7.15 1.21
N THR A 705 -10.15 -7.41 -0.08
CA THR A 705 -8.87 -7.92 -0.60
C THR A 705 -8.23 -6.92 -1.54
N LEU A 706 -6.90 -6.81 -1.45
CA LEU A 706 -6.11 -5.70 -1.95
C LEU A 706 -4.88 -6.26 -2.66
N PRO A 707 -5.01 -6.76 -3.90
CA PRO A 707 -4.09 -7.73 -4.46
C PRO A 707 -2.61 -7.32 -4.41
N THR A 708 -2.25 -6.13 -4.90
CA THR A 708 -0.85 -5.67 -4.86
C THR A 708 -0.35 -5.42 -3.43
N SER A 709 -1.18 -4.80 -2.56
CA SER A 709 -0.83 -4.57 -1.15
C SER A 709 -0.60 -5.88 -0.40
N ASN A 710 -1.57 -6.81 -0.50
CA ASN A 710 -1.49 -8.14 0.08
C ASN A 710 -0.24 -8.90 -0.38
N VAL A 711 0.12 -8.84 -1.66
CA VAL A 711 1.33 -9.52 -2.17
C VAL A 711 2.63 -8.89 -1.67
N ARG A 712 2.67 -7.57 -1.39
CA ARG A 712 3.89 -6.87 -0.90
C ARG A 712 4.02 -6.87 0.63
N ILE A 713 2.90 -6.85 1.36
CA ILE A 713 2.88 -6.83 2.83
C ILE A 713 2.81 -8.25 3.41
N GLY A 714 1.99 -9.13 2.83
CA GLY A 714 1.79 -10.49 3.33
C GLY A 714 2.95 -11.44 3.04
N PHE A 715 2.82 -12.69 3.51
CA PHE A 715 3.80 -13.77 3.31
C PHE A 715 3.72 -14.40 1.90
N HIS A 716 3.78 -13.54 0.88
CA HIS A 716 3.74 -13.90 -0.52
C HIS A 716 5.10 -13.65 -1.18
N LYS A 717 5.45 -14.47 -2.18
CA LYS A 717 6.64 -14.25 -3.02
C LYS A 717 6.31 -13.27 -4.15
N ASP A 718 5.12 -13.43 -4.70
CA ASP A 718 4.58 -12.86 -5.93
C ASP A 718 3.07 -13.22 -6.01
N PHE A 719 2.41 -12.82 -7.09
CA PHE A 719 1.01 -13.14 -7.37
C PHE A 719 0.71 -14.63 -7.53
N ASP A 720 1.71 -15.51 -7.76
CA ASP A 720 1.48 -16.96 -7.87
C ASP A 720 1.06 -17.59 -6.54
N THR A 721 1.48 -16.95 -5.44
CA THR A 721 1.21 -17.40 -4.07
C THR A 721 -0.01 -16.73 -3.45
N TYR A 722 -0.69 -15.82 -4.18
CA TYR A 722 -1.73 -14.94 -3.64
C TYR A 722 -2.95 -15.71 -3.12
N HIS A 723 -3.37 -15.38 -1.89
CA HIS A 723 -4.31 -16.18 -1.10
C HIS A 723 -5.75 -16.20 -1.64
N LEU A 724 -6.14 -15.26 -2.51
CA LEU A 724 -7.44 -15.28 -3.20
C LEU A 724 -7.68 -16.61 -3.94
N ALA A 725 -6.63 -17.22 -4.50
CA ALA A 725 -6.73 -18.52 -5.15
C ALA A 725 -7.19 -19.64 -4.20
N ASN A 726 -6.78 -19.62 -2.92
CA ASN A 726 -7.22 -20.58 -1.92
C ASN A 726 -8.69 -20.36 -1.55
N TRP A 727 -9.13 -19.12 -1.33
CA TRP A 727 -10.54 -18.81 -1.07
C TRP A 727 -11.45 -19.25 -2.24
N ILE A 728 -11.06 -18.97 -3.48
CA ILE A 728 -11.82 -19.40 -4.67
C ILE A 728 -11.80 -20.94 -4.79
N ARG A 729 -10.67 -21.62 -4.53
CA ARG A 729 -10.59 -23.08 -4.54
C ARG A 729 -11.49 -23.71 -3.48
N TRP A 730 -11.37 -23.30 -2.22
CA TRP A 730 -12.20 -23.83 -1.13
C TRP A 730 -13.69 -23.54 -1.36
N LYS A 731 -14.07 -22.41 -1.97
CA LYS A 731 -15.47 -22.15 -2.37
C LYS A 731 -15.97 -23.17 -3.40
N LYS A 732 -15.16 -23.53 -4.40
CA LYS A 732 -15.49 -24.60 -5.38
C LYS A 732 -15.54 -26.00 -4.74
N GLU A 733 -14.76 -26.23 -3.69
CA GLU A 733 -14.82 -27.43 -2.84
C GLU A 733 -16.03 -27.44 -1.87
N GLY A 734 -16.96 -26.48 -1.99
CA GLY A 734 -18.17 -26.41 -1.16
C GLY A 734 -17.96 -25.91 0.26
N LYS A 735 -16.84 -25.23 0.55
CA LYS A 735 -16.62 -24.56 1.84
C LYS A 735 -17.36 -23.22 1.89
N ASN A 736 -17.82 -22.85 3.08
CA ASN A 736 -18.45 -21.56 3.33
C ASN A 736 -17.36 -20.47 3.37
N ILE A 737 -17.20 -19.78 2.24
CA ILE A 737 -16.26 -18.66 2.06
C ILE A 737 -17.08 -17.36 1.99
N PRO A 738 -16.72 -16.31 2.76
CA PRO A 738 -17.46 -15.06 2.76
C PRO A 738 -17.47 -14.36 1.40
N ALA A 739 -18.31 -13.31 1.28
CA ALA A 739 -18.19 -12.37 0.18
C ALA A 739 -16.83 -11.67 0.21
N ILE A 740 -16.25 -11.44 -0.97
CA ILE A 740 -14.94 -10.81 -1.13
C ILE A 740 -15.10 -9.60 -2.06
N VAL A 741 -14.60 -8.45 -1.65
CA VAL A 741 -14.61 -7.18 -2.40
C VAL A 741 -13.20 -6.69 -2.64
N VAL A 742 -13.00 -5.87 -3.67
CA VAL A 742 -11.67 -5.42 -4.12
C VAL A 742 -11.44 -3.94 -3.79
N GLY A 743 -10.20 -3.59 -3.46
CA GLY A 743 -9.72 -2.20 -3.44
C GLY A 743 -8.21 -2.09 -3.70
N THR A 744 -7.70 -0.86 -3.65
CA THR A 744 -6.35 -0.50 -4.13
C THR A 744 -5.34 -0.06 -3.07
N ASP A 745 -5.78 0.17 -1.83
CA ASP A 745 -4.96 0.59 -0.69
C ASP A 745 -4.30 1.97 -0.93
N ASP A 746 -2.97 2.07 -0.84
CA ASP A 746 -2.18 3.26 -1.19
C ASP A 746 -1.69 3.18 -2.67
N THR A 747 -2.54 3.57 -3.64
CA THR A 747 -2.25 3.44 -5.10
C THR A 747 -0.89 3.97 -5.56
N GLY A 748 -0.36 4.99 -4.88
CA GLY A 748 0.93 5.60 -5.19
C GLY A 748 2.12 4.81 -4.62
N ILE A 749 1.96 4.16 -3.47
CA ILE A 749 2.97 3.29 -2.85
C ILE A 749 3.04 1.94 -3.58
N PHE A 750 1.91 1.44 -4.08
CA PHE A 750 1.84 0.18 -4.82
C PHE A 750 1.94 0.33 -6.34
N SER A 751 1.93 1.56 -6.87
CA SER A 751 1.98 1.89 -8.30
C SER A 751 0.88 1.19 -9.11
N THR A 752 -0.38 1.44 -8.72
CA THR A 752 -1.55 0.71 -9.22
C THR A 752 -2.81 1.58 -9.29
N ASN A 753 -3.92 1.02 -9.77
CA ASN A 753 -5.27 1.57 -9.75
C ASN A 753 -6.29 0.41 -9.82
N ILE A 754 -7.59 0.68 -9.61
CA ILE A 754 -8.60 -0.39 -9.49
C ILE A 754 -8.70 -1.28 -10.74
N TYR A 755 -8.51 -0.73 -11.94
CA TYR A 755 -8.44 -1.52 -13.18
C TYR A 755 -7.29 -2.53 -13.08
N ASN A 756 -6.11 -2.06 -12.68
CA ASN A 756 -4.90 -2.89 -12.63
C ASN A 756 -4.94 -3.93 -11.49
N GLU A 757 -5.67 -3.70 -10.40
CA GLU A 757 -5.94 -4.74 -9.39
C GLU A 757 -6.84 -5.86 -9.95
N TYR A 758 -7.93 -5.53 -10.63
CA TYR A 758 -8.76 -6.53 -11.32
C TYR A 758 -7.99 -7.25 -12.45
N ALA A 759 -7.10 -6.56 -13.15
CA ALA A 759 -6.22 -7.15 -14.15
C ALA A 759 -5.12 -8.05 -13.54
N ASN A 760 -4.63 -7.73 -12.33
CA ASN A 760 -3.70 -8.57 -11.55
C ASN A 760 -4.36 -9.89 -11.14
N ILE A 761 -5.61 -9.83 -10.65
CA ILE A 761 -6.44 -11.01 -10.37
C ILE A 761 -6.64 -11.83 -11.66
N TYR A 762 -7.15 -11.21 -12.72
CA TYR A 762 -7.40 -11.89 -14.00
C TYR A 762 -6.15 -12.61 -14.52
N SER A 763 -5.02 -11.91 -14.58
CA SER A 763 -3.79 -12.46 -15.16
C SER A 763 -3.18 -13.55 -14.29
N SER A 764 -3.27 -13.47 -12.96
CA SER A 764 -2.85 -14.57 -12.06
C SER A 764 -3.67 -15.85 -12.30
N PHE A 765 -4.98 -15.74 -12.44
CA PHE A 765 -5.84 -16.90 -12.73
C PHE A 765 -5.60 -17.49 -14.14
N ILE A 766 -5.37 -16.67 -15.17
CA ILE A 766 -5.00 -17.14 -16.52
C ILE A 766 -3.61 -17.78 -16.52
N ASN A 767 -2.58 -17.03 -16.12
CA ASN A 767 -1.18 -17.35 -16.39
C ASN A 767 -0.63 -18.41 -15.43
N THR A 768 -1.01 -18.34 -14.15
CA THR A 768 -0.46 -19.22 -13.10
C THR A 768 -1.40 -20.38 -12.80
N HIS A 769 -2.69 -20.10 -12.60
CA HIS A 769 -3.68 -21.13 -12.27
C HIS A 769 -4.31 -21.81 -13.49
N ASN A 770 -3.90 -21.45 -14.71
CA ASN A 770 -4.37 -22.04 -15.99
C ASN A 770 -5.90 -22.09 -16.11
N THR A 771 -6.59 -21.13 -15.49
CA THR A 771 -8.06 -21.07 -15.44
C THR A 771 -8.59 -20.48 -16.75
N PRO A 772 -9.56 -21.09 -17.45
CA PRO A 772 -10.08 -20.58 -18.72
C PRO A 772 -10.68 -19.17 -18.61
N HIS A 773 -10.61 -18.37 -19.69
CA HIS A 773 -11.11 -16.99 -19.71
C HIS A 773 -12.56 -16.83 -19.23
N SER A 774 -13.45 -17.78 -19.57
CA SER A 774 -14.86 -17.78 -19.13
C SER A 774 -15.01 -17.91 -17.61
N GLU A 775 -14.22 -18.79 -17.00
CA GLU A 775 -14.24 -19.06 -15.56
C GLU A 775 -13.52 -17.94 -14.79
N THR A 776 -12.40 -17.43 -15.30
CA THR A 776 -11.73 -16.24 -14.75
C THR A 776 -12.65 -15.02 -14.79
N MET A 777 -13.40 -14.80 -15.87
CA MET A 777 -14.40 -13.73 -15.92
C MET A 777 -15.60 -13.98 -15.00
N ALA A 778 -15.95 -15.23 -14.68
CA ALA A 778 -16.97 -15.50 -13.67
C ALA A 778 -16.50 -15.09 -12.27
N ILE A 779 -15.23 -15.34 -11.92
CA ILE A 779 -14.61 -14.86 -10.67
C ILE A 779 -14.63 -13.32 -10.62
N ILE A 780 -14.17 -12.65 -11.68
CA ILE A 780 -14.16 -11.17 -11.79
C ILE A 780 -15.58 -10.59 -11.60
N LYS A 781 -16.58 -11.16 -12.27
CA LYS A 781 -17.99 -10.74 -12.14
C LYS A 781 -18.50 -10.93 -10.71
N GLN A 782 -18.17 -12.03 -10.05
CA GLN A 782 -18.61 -12.32 -8.69
C GLN A 782 -17.98 -11.35 -7.65
N LEU A 783 -16.73 -10.92 -7.87
CA LEU A 783 -16.05 -9.93 -7.03
C LEU A 783 -16.65 -8.52 -7.19
N ASP A 784 -16.96 -8.12 -8.43
CA ASP A 784 -17.62 -6.84 -8.73
C ASP A 784 -19.09 -6.82 -8.25
N GLU A 785 -19.82 -7.92 -8.41
CA GLU A 785 -21.17 -8.09 -7.85
C GLU A 785 -21.17 -8.00 -6.32
N SER A 786 -20.22 -8.67 -5.66
CA SER A 786 -20.01 -8.51 -4.21
C SER A 786 -19.70 -7.05 -3.86
N SER A 787 -18.88 -6.37 -4.66
CA SER A 787 -18.51 -4.96 -4.45
C SER A 787 -19.68 -3.99 -4.70
N LYS A 788 -20.69 -4.38 -5.50
CA LYS A 788 -21.95 -3.62 -5.62
C LYS A 788 -22.85 -3.80 -4.41
N ILE A 789 -22.96 -5.03 -3.91
CA ILE A 789 -23.83 -5.38 -2.77
C ILE A 789 -23.29 -4.82 -1.45
N TYR A 790 -21.98 -4.88 -1.24
CA TYR A 790 -21.33 -4.59 0.05
C TYR A 790 -20.53 -3.28 0.09
N ARG A 791 -20.83 -2.34 -0.81
CA ARG A 791 -20.31 -0.96 -0.73
C ARG A 791 -20.96 -0.19 0.41
N PHE A 792 -20.18 0.60 1.12
CA PHE A 792 -20.65 1.43 2.22
C PHE A 792 -21.31 2.71 1.68
N GLU A 793 -22.55 2.57 1.20
CA GLU A 793 -23.42 3.68 0.86
C GLU A 793 -24.38 4.05 2.00
N PHE A 794 -24.91 5.27 1.97
CA PHE A 794 -25.94 5.70 2.93
C PHE A 794 -27.32 5.26 2.43
N THR A 795 -27.97 4.37 3.17
CA THR A 795 -29.38 4.04 2.95
C THR A 795 -30.27 4.96 3.80
N ASP A 796 -31.25 5.60 3.16
CA ASP A 796 -32.21 6.54 3.77
C ASP A 796 -33.24 5.83 4.68
#